data_AF-A0A972DRL8-F1
#
_entry.id   AF-A0A972DRL8-F1
#
_cell.length_a   1.000
_cell.length_b   1.000
_cell.length_c   1.000
_cell.angle_alpha   90.00
_cell.angle_beta   90.00
_cell.angle_gamma   90.00
#
_symmetry.space_group_name_H-M   'P 1'
#
loop_
_entity.id
_entity.type
_entity.pdbx_description
1 polymer ?
#
loop_
_entity_poly.entity_id
_entity_poly.type
_entity_poly.pdbx_seq_one_letter_code
_entity_poly.pdbx_strand_id
1 'polypeptide(L)'
;MRLCMAWVMVLAFPAASTAAPPKAAVLGGEQAGWNDLLAARLSQTKAVVLVERQQVRAVSDEQAIQRLLENIAARCRIGGIEGADLLVLLASGGKDVRLVVCDSHLGATLQDVSLRVEGAPRDQIVATLADQTLHAIRQFEGGVQRVVAVPDFVSRDLTFEHSFLQFDYAEVLRAACRQIPGLAVVAVDEARAIGAERDLAAVGQGDRPVPLFVEGEYRTHRNLEDGSTTVEIILRARHASGTLLERKLEAVPLDEAGRRLLDLFAGELAGLAMAGGPALDAEDQYRLLVQRAEEFNSRGEFRRSAALREAALLLKPDADEQRIRLVREYARRNSRPIELGEWPKGARQAEDDPFWMAIVAEVVGDWKRSLQHCEYLIRNRRLCREEATDLTGDALHSITGIRFVYSQPLSECEAVKKEFLRHVFARIVSLDPAATTGRSGLSGATDPCSFIFNSALMRCEGNYYTEDDLDLIADLLLNRLPESMWPCSTLNYFLRHVAVRMGRERETNYYRFTAGQYQAFLDRLVASDRPVARSYGRYGKLCYRRYGNEELSPELLQEAQAIVAEAQKAGFDVPREGYRGYMENLRSEVQWLAQALAPKAPAKVPTPLDWSASPRITACPLAAASASWRTGLAPGACWRPDRSATRIAAGSQLSNSTASKPRWR
;
A
#
# COMPACT_ATOMS: atom_id res chain seq x y z
N MET A 1 -36.69 0.73 71.60
CA MET A 1 -37.00 -0.69 71.29
C MET A 1 -38.13 -0.69 70.27
N ARG A 2 -37.91 -1.35 69.11
CA ARG A 2 -38.71 -1.36 67.85
C ARG A 2 -38.50 -0.14 66.93
N LEU A 3 -38.29 -0.25 65.61
CA LEU A 3 -37.75 -1.28 64.71
C LEU A 3 -37.61 -0.55 63.34
N CYS A 4 -36.42 -0.52 62.74
CA CYS A 4 -36.18 0.07 61.42
C CYS A 4 -36.79 -0.81 60.33
N MET A 5 -37.69 -0.25 59.51
CA MET A 5 -38.14 -0.84 58.25
C MET A 5 -37.22 -0.37 57.12
N ALA A 6 -36.26 -1.20 56.75
CA ALA A 6 -35.52 -1.07 55.51
C ALA A 6 -36.41 -1.55 54.36
N TRP A 7 -36.60 -0.70 53.36
CA TRP A 7 -37.20 -1.07 52.08
C TRP A 7 -36.22 -1.97 51.34
N VAL A 8 -36.48 -3.28 51.33
CA VAL A 8 -35.85 -4.23 50.41
C VAL A 8 -36.56 -4.06 49.07
N MET A 9 -35.90 -3.42 48.11
CA MET A 9 -36.26 -3.55 46.70
C MET A 9 -36.04 -5.01 46.30
N VAL A 10 -37.14 -5.75 46.17
CA VAL A 10 -37.15 -7.10 45.61
C VAL A 10 -36.76 -6.99 44.14
N LEU A 11 -35.50 -7.32 43.82
CA LEU A 11 -35.09 -7.62 42.45
C LEU A 11 -35.89 -8.83 42.00
N ALA A 12 -36.87 -8.61 41.12
CA ALA A 12 -37.55 -9.68 40.41
C ALA A 12 -36.50 -10.47 39.62
N PHE A 13 -36.31 -11.74 39.98
CA PHE A 13 -35.54 -12.68 39.18
C PHE A 13 -36.17 -12.75 37.77
N PRO A 14 -35.39 -12.58 36.69
CA PRO A 14 -35.92 -12.86 35.36
C PRO A 14 -36.30 -14.34 35.28
N ALA A 15 -37.45 -14.61 34.67
CA ALA A 15 -37.92 -15.95 34.39
C ALA A 15 -36.87 -16.72 33.57
N ALA A 16 -36.70 -18.01 33.86
CA ALA A 16 -35.75 -18.88 33.16
C ALA A 16 -35.91 -18.77 31.64
N SER A 17 -34.81 -18.48 30.95
CA SER A 17 -34.76 -18.40 29.49
C SER A 17 -35.19 -19.73 28.86
N THR A 18 -35.97 -19.66 27.79
CA THR A 18 -36.36 -20.80 26.94
C THR A 18 -35.34 -21.08 25.83
N ALA A 19 -34.19 -20.39 25.82
CA ALA A 19 -33.14 -20.58 24.83
C ALA A 19 -32.38 -21.90 25.03
N ALA A 20 -31.94 -22.53 23.94
CA ALA A 20 -31.07 -23.69 24.03
C ALA A 20 -29.74 -23.28 24.70
N PRO A 21 -29.14 -24.14 25.54
CA PRO A 21 -27.87 -23.84 26.20
C PRO A 21 -26.76 -23.60 25.15
N PRO A 22 -25.86 -22.62 25.38
CA PRO A 22 -24.80 -22.30 24.42
C PRO A 22 -23.83 -23.46 24.24
N LYS A 23 -23.25 -23.55 23.04
CA LYS A 23 -22.19 -24.50 22.72
C LYS A 23 -20.83 -23.93 23.08
N ALA A 24 -20.06 -24.63 23.90
CA ALA A 24 -18.70 -24.23 24.27
C ALA A 24 -17.66 -25.24 23.78
N ALA A 25 -16.55 -24.72 23.23
CA ALA A 25 -15.35 -25.50 22.98
C ALA A 25 -14.31 -25.21 24.07
N VAL A 26 -13.86 -26.25 24.78
CA VAL A 26 -12.81 -26.15 25.81
C VAL A 26 -11.46 -26.50 25.18
N LEU A 27 -10.57 -25.52 25.11
CA LEU A 27 -9.26 -25.62 24.47
C LEU A 27 -8.14 -25.37 25.49
N GLY A 28 -7.08 -26.16 25.44
CA GLY A 28 -5.91 -25.95 26.30
C GLY A 28 -4.79 -26.93 25.96
N GLY A 29 -3.57 -26.59 26.38
CA GLY A 29 -2.39 -27.44 26.14
C GLY A 29 -2.50 -28.80 26.82
N GLU A 30 -2.08 -29.86 26.13
CA GLU A 30 -2.24 -31.25 26.60
C GLU A 30 -1.43 -31.58 27.86
N GLN A 31 -0.34 -30.86 28.14
CA GLN A 31 0.66 -31.26 29.14
C GLN A 31 0.14 -31.28 30.60
N ALA A 32 -0.92 -30.55 30.90
CA ALA A 32 -1.37 -30.37 32.27
C ALA A 32 -2.75 -31.00 32.58
N GLY A 33 -3.52 -31.44 31.57
CA GLY A 33 -4.83 -32.10 31.76
C GLY A 33 -5.92 -31.25 32.44
N TRP A 34 -5.76 -29.93 32.51
CA TRP A 34 -6.75 -29.01 33.10
C TRP A 34 -8.02 -28.91 32.25
N ASN A 35 -7.85 -28.93 30.93
CA ASN A 35 -8.93 -28.93 29.94
C ASN A 35 -9.87 -30.12 30.12
N ASP A 36 -9.33 -31.33 30.31
CA ASP A 36 -10.13 -32.55 30.49
C ASP A 36 -10.94 -32.53 31.79
N LEU A 37 -10.34 -32.05 32.88
CA LEU A 37 -11.04 -31.91 34.17
C LEU A 37 -12.13 -30.84 34.11
N LEU A 38 -11.86 -29.70 33.48
CA LEU A 38 -12.84 -28.64 33.29
C LEU A 38 -14.00 -29.12 32.39
N ALA A 39 -13.70 -29.77 31.26
CA ALA A 39 -14.71 -30.33 30.37
C ALA A 39 -15.57 -31.38 31.09
N ALA A 40 -14.96 -32.29 31.85
CA ALA A 40 -15.69 -33.27 32.65
C ALA A 40 -16.64 -32.58 33.65
N ARG A 41 -16.18 -31.53 34.33
CA ARG A 41 -17.00 -30.77 35.29
C ARG A 41 -18.15 -30.02 34.60
N LEU A 42 -17.89 -29.35 33.48
CA LEU A 42 -18.91 -28.61 32.73
C LEU A 42 -19.95 -29.54 32.11
N SER A 43 -19.56 -30.74 31.65
CA SER A 43 -20.48 -31.74 31.08
C SER A 43 -21.53 -32.27 32.06
N GLN A 44 -21.28 -32.14 33.37
CA GLN A 44 -22.24 -32.52 34.42
C GLN A 44 -23.36 -31.48 34.57
N THR A 45 -23.25 -30.33 33.91
CA THR A 45 -24.22 -29.25 34.00
C THR A 45 -25.13 -29.22 32.76
N LYS A 46 -26.38 -28.76 32.93
CA LYS A 46 -27.29 -28.51 31.79
C LYS A 46 -27.15 -27.10 31.21
N ALA A 47 -26.21 -26.29 31.74
CA ALA A 47 -26.05 -24.89 31.40
C ALA A 47 -25.23 -24.65 30.12
N VAL A 48 -24.52 -25.67 29.63
CA VAL A 48 -23.65 -25.59 28.46
C VAL A 48 -23.60 -26.92 27.73
N VAL A 49 -23.52 -26.89 26.40
CA VAL A 49 -23.27 -28.08 25.58
C VAL A 49 -21.83 -28.03 25.10
N LEU A 50 -21.06 -29.10 25.33
CA LEU A 50 -19.66 -29.14 24.89
C LEU A 50 -19.56 -29.69 23.47
N VAL A 51 -18.72 -29.05 22.64
CA VAL A 51 -18.40 -29.53 21.28
C VAL A 51 -17.56 -30.82 21.37
N GLU A 52 -17.79 -31.77 20.45
CA GLU A 52 -17.14 -33.07 20.46
C GLU A 52 -15.61 -33.02 20.21
N ARG A 53 -14.87 -33.77 21.01
CA ARG A 53 -13.40 -33.78 21.08
C ARG A 53 -12.68 -34.15 19.77
N GLN A 54 -13.36 -34.77 18.79
CA GLN A 54 -12.76 -35.12 17.50
C GLN A 54 -12.58 -33.90 16.56
N GLN A 55 -13.39 -32.85 16.71
CA GLN A 55 -13.27 -31.62 15.91
C GLN A 55 -12.13 -30.72 16.45
N VAL A 56 -11.97 -30.70 17.78
CA VAL A 56 -11.03 -29.85 18.54
C VAL A 56 -9.53 -30.19 18.40
N ARG A 57 -9.16 -31.41 17.98
CA ARG A 57 -7.75 -31.88 17.99
C ARG A 57 -6.79 -31.09 17.09
N ALA A 58 -7.30 -30.27 16.16
CA ALA A 58 -6.46 -29.44 15.30
C ALA A 58 -5.78 -28.26 16.04
N VAL A 59 -6.18 -27.95 17.28
CA VAL A 59 -5.77 -26.72 18.02
C VAL A 59 -5.35 -27.00 19.47
N SER A 60 -4.63 -28.11 19.71
CA SER A 60 -4.23 -28.53 21.07
C SER A 60 -2.79 -28.18 21.46
N ASP A 61 -1.99 -27.61 20.53
CA ASP A 61 -0.61 -27.18 20.85
C ASP A 61 -0.62 -25.83 21.60
N GLU A 62 0.28 -25.68 22.56
CA GLU A 62 0.39 -24.52 23.44
C GLU A 62 0.67 -23.22 22.67
N GLN A 63 1.43 -23.31 21.57
CA GLN A 63 1.62 -22.17 20.65
C GLN A 63 0.31 -21.75 19.96
N ALA A 64 -0.58 -22.71 19.66
CA ALA A 64 -1.88 -22.41 19.05
C ALA A 64 -2.82 -21.75 20.06
N ILE A 65 -2.82 -22.22 21.31
CA ILE A 65 -3.55 -21.59 22.42
C ILE A 65 -3.04 -20.17 22.67
N GLN A 66 -1.72 -19.96 22.69
CA GLN A 66 -1.14 -18.62 22.88
C GLN A 66 -1.56 -17.66 21.76
N ARG A 67 -1.57 -18.12 20.51
CA ARG A 67 -2.09 -17.33 19.38
C ARG A 67 -3.57 -16.99 19.54
N LEU A 68 -4.40 -17.92 20.03
CA LEU A 68 -5.82 -17.64 20.31
C LEU A 68 -5.99 -16.63 21.44
N LEU A 69 -5.13 -16.65 22.46
CA LEU A 69 -5.15 -15.67 23.53
C LEU A 69 -4.80 -14.26 23.02
N GLU A 70 -3.95 -14.14 22.00
CA GLU A 70 -3.47 -12.85 21.48
C GLU A 70 -4.24 -12.32 20.27
N ASN A 71 -4.96 -13.18 19.52
CA ASN A 71 -5.53 -12.84 18.22
C ASN A 71 -7.04 -13.09 18.12
N ILE A 72 -7.81 -12.00 18.04
CA ILE A 72 -9.27 -11.99 17.93
C ILE A 72 -9.77 -12.70 16.67
N ALA A 73 -9.14 -12.42 15.51
CA ALA A 73 -9.53 -13.05 14.25
C ALA A 73 -9.30 -14.57 14.26
N ALA A 74 -8.30 -15.04 15.02
CA ALA A 74 -8.09 -16.47 15.22
C ALA A 74 -9.22 -17.10 16.06
N ARG A 75 -9.69 -16.41 17.10
CA ARG A 75 -10.84 -16.84 17.92
C ARG A 75 -12.11 -17.00 17.06
N CYS A 76 -12.44 -15.98 16.26
CA CYS A 76 -13.62 -16.01 15.40
C CYS A 76 -13.59 -17.19 14.41
N ARG A 77 -12.43 -17.42 13.80
CA ARG A 77 -12.24 -18.50 12.83
C ARG A 77 -12.41 -19.88 13.47
N ILE A 78 -11.78 -20.12 14.62
CA ILE A 78 -11.86 -21.41 15.30
C ILE A 78 -13.29 -21.67 15.78
N GLY A 79 -13.95 -20.69 16.38
CA GLY A 79 -15.34 -20.86 16.80
C GLY A 79 -16.29 -21.19 15.66
N GLY A 80 -16.11 -20.56 14.49
CA GLY A 80 -16.88 -20.88 13.28
C GLY A 80 -16.63 -22.28 12.73
N ILE A 81 -15.40 -22.80 12.83
CA ILE A 81 -15.06 -24.17 12.41
C ILE A 81 -15.69 -25.20 13.35
N GLU A 82 -15.60 -24.97 14.66
CA GLU A 82 -16.10 -25.88 15.69
C GLU A 82 -17.62 -25.77 15.91
N GLY A 83 -18.27 -24.75 15.32
CA GLY A 83 -19.69 -24.46 15.58
C GLY A 83 -19.97 -24.16 17.05
N ALA A 84 -18.99 -23.55 17.74
CA ALA A 84 -19.09 -23.14 19.14
C ALA A 84 -19.56 -21.70 19.24
N ASP A 85 -20.42 -21.40 20.21
CA ASP A 85 -20.84 -20.05 20.57
C ASP A 85 -19.83 -19.40 21.54
N LEU A 86 -19.10 -20.23 22.31
CA LEU A 86 -18.11 -19.81 23.29
C LEU A 86 -16.80 -20.60 23.15
N LEU A 87 -15.66 -19.92 23.31
CA LEU A 87 -14.36 -20.55 23.46
C LEU A 87 -13.89 -20.43 24.90
N VAL A 88 -13.53 -21.55 25.53
CA VAL A 88 -12.98 -21.62 26.88
C VAL A 88 -11.51 -22.02 26.77
N LEU A 89 -10.62 -21.04 26.83
CA LEU A 89 -9.18 -21.20 26.64
C LEU A 89 -8.48 -21.37 27.99
N LEU A 90 -7.60 -22.37 28.09
CA LEU A 90 -6.77 -22.62 29.26
C LEU A 90 -5.29 -22.58 28.88
N ALA A 91 -4.53 -21.74 29.57
CA ALA A 91 -3.07 -21.74 29.53
C ALA A 91 -2.50 -22.05 30.92
N SER A 92 -1.48 -22.92 30.98
CA SER A 92 -0.88 -23.37 32.23
C SER A 92 0.55 -22.86 32.33
N GLY A 93 0.79 -21.86 33.18
CA GLY A 93 2.12 -21.31 33.41
C GLY A 93 2.70 -21.82 34.72
N GLY A 94 3.10 -23.09 34.81
CA GLY A 94 3.83 -23.72 35.93
C GLY A 94 3.25 -23.60 37.35
N LYS A 95 3.13 -22.37 37.86
CA LYS A 95 2.54 -21.98 39.15
C LYS A 95 1.10 -21.51 39.03
N ASP A 96 0.65 -21.08 37.86
CA ASP A 96 -0.67 -20.50 37.63
C ASP A 96 -1.40 -21.16 36.45
N VAL A 97 -2.73 -21.17 36.49
CA VAL A 97 -3.60 -21.52 35.35
C VAL A 97 -4.45 -20.31 35.00
N ARG A 98 -4.37 -19.88 33.74
CA ARG A 98 -5.16 -18.79 33.18
C ARG A 98 -6.34 -19.36 32.40
N LEU A 99 -7.52 -18.85 32.70
CA LEU A 99 -8.78 -19.12 32.02
C LEU A 99 -9.22 -17.88 31.28
N VAL A 100 -9.46 -18.02 29.98
CA VAL A 100 -10.09 -16.98 29.17
C VAL A 100 -11.34 -17.54 28.53
N VAL A 101 -12.49 -16.92 28.80
CA VAL A 101 -13.76 -17.23 28.13
C VAL A 101 -14.00 -16.15 27.08
N CYS A 102 -14.22 -16.57 25.84
CA CYS A 102 -14.43 -15.67 24.70
C CYS A 102 -15.76 -15.96 24.00
N ASP A 103 -16.40 -14.90 23.52
CA ASP A 103 -17.45 -15.00 22.50
C ASP A 103 -16.81 -15.37 21.16
N SER A 104 -17.36 -16.39 20.49
CA SER A 104 -16.79 -16.87 19.22
C SER A 104 -17.18 -16.03 18.00
N HIS A 105 -18.23 -15.21 18.10
CA HIS A 105 -18.72 -14.43 16.97
C HIS A 105 -17.98 -13.10 16.80
N LEU A 106 -17.64 -12.47 17.92
CA LEU A 106 -16.90 -11.22 18.03
C LEU A 106 -15.42 -11.43 18.38
N GLY A 107 -15.07 -12.63 18.87
CA GLY A 107 -13.77 -12.93 19.42
C GLY A 107 -13.50 -12.19 20.74
N ALA A 108 -14.53 -11.61 21.35
CA ALA A 108 -14.43 -10.75 22.53
C ALA A 108 -14.13 -11.55 23.80
N THR A 109 -13.16 -11.12 24.60
CA THR A 109 -12.91 -11.69 25.93
C THR A 109 -14.03 -11.31 26.90
N LEU A 110 -14.72 -12.31 27.43
CA LEU A 110 -15.81 -12.17 28.40
C LEU A 110 -15.32 -12.33 29.84
N GLN A 111 -14.35 -13.22 30.04
CA GLN A 111 -13.73 -13.48 31.34
C GLN A 111 -12.24 -13.77 31.13
N ASP A 112 -11.38 -13.25 32.00
CA ASP A 112 -9.93 -13.51 32.01
C ASP A 112 -9.46 -13.59 33.46
N VAL A 113 -9.14 -14.80 33.93
CA VAL A 113 -8.80 -15.07 35.32
C VAL A 113 -7.56 -15.95 35.38
N SER A 114 -6.59 -15.55 36.19
CA SER A 114 -5.42 -16.37 36.53
C SER A 114 -5.53 -16.84 37.98
N LEU A 115 -5.45 -18.16 38.18
CA LEU A 115 -5.48 -18.79 39.50
C LEU A 115 -4.12 -19.40 39.85
N ARG A 116 -3.64 -19.13 41.06
CA ARG A 116 -2.47 -19.82 41.62
C ARG A 116 -2.80 -21.28 41.91
N VAL A 117 -1.96 -22.17 41.42
CA VAL A 117 -2.08 -23.63 41.59
C VAL A 117 -1.29 -24.12 42.80
N GLU A 118 -0.24 -23.42 43.19
CA GLU A 118 0.66 -23.82 44.28
C GLU A 118 -0.07 -23.89 45.62
N GLY A 119 -0.13 -25.10 46.21
CA GLY A 119 -0.73 -25.35 47.53
C GLY A 119 -2.25 -25.53 47.56
N ALA A 120 -2.94 -25.41 46.42
CA ALA A 120 -4.40 -25.61 46.35
C ALA A 120 -4.78 -27.00 45.79
N PRO A 121 -5.79 -27.68 46.35
CA PRO A 121 -6.30 -28.93 45.79
C PRO A 121 -6.78 -28.74 44.34
N ARG A 122 -6.36 -29.65 43.46
CA ARG A 122 -6.67 -29.60 42.02
C ARG A 122 -8.17 -29.49 41.72
N ASP A 123 -9.00 -30.25 42.46
CA ASP A 123 -10.45 -30.23 42.32
C ASP A 123 -11.07 -28.87 42.68
N GLN A 124 -10.50 -28.16 43.66
CA GLN A 124 -10.96 -26.83 44.06
C GLN A 124 -10.66 -25.78 43.00
N ILE A 125 -9.49 -25.88 42.34
CA ILE A 125 -9.13 -25.03 41.21
C ILE A 125 -10.09 -25.28 40.06
N VAL A 126 -10.32 -26.54 39.67
CA VAL A 126 -11.24 -26.89 38.58
C VAL A 126 -12.67 -26.44 38.89
N ALA A 127 -13.13 -26.57 40.14
CA ALA A 127 -14.43 -26.05 40.56
C ALA A 127 -14.51 -24.53 40.38
N THR A 128 -13.46 -23.80 40.77
CA THR A 128 -13.38 -22.35 40.58
C THR A 128 -13.40 -21.99 39.10
N LEU A 129 -12.64 -22.68 38.25
CA LEU A 129 -12.63 -22.45 36.80
C LEU A 129 -14.00 -22.71 36.16
N ALA A 130 -14.68 -23.78 36.59
CA ALA A 130 -16.03 -24.10 36.14
C ALA A 130 -17.03 -23.01 36.58
N ASP A 131 -16.94 -22.54 37.83
CA ASP A 131 -17.81 -21.48 38.34
C ASP A 131 -17.61 -20.15 37.60
N GLN A 132 -16.35 -19.80 37.27
CA GLN A 132 -16.04 -18.62 36.46
C GLN A 132 -16.60 -18.75 35.03
N THR A 133 -16.50 -19.94 34.43
CA THR A 133 -17.06 -20.21 33.09
C THR A 133 -18.59 -20.11 33.11
N LEU A 134 -19.24 -20.74 34.09
CA LEU A 134 -20.69 -20.69 34.25
C LEU A 134 -21.19 -19.29 34.62
N HIS A 135 -20.39 -18.50 35.35
CA HIS A 135 -20.69 -17.10 35.60
C HIS A 135 -20.72 -16.29 34.30
N ALA A 136 -19.71 -16.42 33.44
CA ALA A 136 -19.69 -15.78 32.13
C ALA A 136 -20.89 -16.22 31.28
N ILE A 137 -21.21 -17.52 31.24
CA ILE A 137 -22.39 -18.02 30.50
C ILE A 137 -23.69 -17.36 30.98
N ARG A 138 -23.90 -17.26 32.30
CA ARG A 138 -25.10 -16.61 32.86
C ARG A 138 -25.14 -15.12 32.55
N GLN A 139 -24.00 -14.44 32.60
CA GLN A 139 -23.91 -13.01 32.30
C GLN A 139 -24.26 -12.69 30.84
N PHE A 140 -23.99 -13.64 29.93
CA PHE A 140 -24.19 -13.51 28.48
C PHE A 140 -25.18 -14.55 27.92
N GLU A 141 -26.22 -14.91 28.69
CA GLU A 141 -27.24 -15.91 28.29
C GLU A 141 -27.99 -15.53 27.00
N GLY A 142 -28.04 -14.22 26.67
CA GLY A 142 -28.57 -13.68 25.41
C GLY A 142 -27.51 -13.25 24.40
N GLY A 143 -26.25 -13.70 24.56
CA GLY A 143 -25.10 -13.26 23.76
C GLY A 143 -24.55 -11.88 24.16
N VAL A 144 -23.45 -11.48 23.52
CA VAL A 144 -22.88 -10.13 23.68
C VAL A 144 -23.74 -9.12 22.95
N GLN A 145 -24.42 -8.25 23.69
CA GLN A 145 -25.30 -7.23 23.13
C GLN A 145 -24.56 -5.92 22.82
N ARG A 146 -23.60 -5.57 23.67
CA ARG A 146 -22.82 -4.32 23.59
C ARG A 146 -21.39 -4.55 24.04
N VAL A 147 -20.49 -3.71 23.53
CA VAL A 147 -19.06 -3.75 23.85
C VAL A 147 -18.63 -2.38 24.36
N VAL A 148 -17.88 -2.36 25.46
CA VAL A 148 -17.29 -1.15 26.03
C VAL A 148 -15.81 -1.36 26.29
N ALA A 149 -15.01 -0.34 25.98
CA ALA A 149 -13.61 -0.26 26.38
C ALA A 149 -13.42 0.94 27.31
N VAL A 150 -12.84 0.67 28.48
CA VAL A 150 -12.48 1.70 29.46
C VAL A 150 -10.95 1.68 29.55
N PRO A 151 -10.20 2.54 28.83
CA PRO A 151 -8.77 2.71 29.04
C PRO A 151 -8.45 3.15 30.47
N ASP A 152 -7.19 2.96 30.88
CA ASP A 152 -6.70 3.62 32.10
C ASP A 152 -6.84 5.13 31.95
N PHE A 153 -7.14 5.83 33.04
CA PHE A 153 -7.31 7.27 33.01
C PHE A 153 -5.96 7.94 32.73
N VAL A 154 -5.99 9.12 32.12
CA VAL A 154 -4.79 9.93 31.89
C VAL A 154 -4.59 10.89 33.06
N SER A 155 -3.46 10.80 33.74
CA SER A 155 -3.05 11.82 34.72
C SER A 155 -2.59 13.09 34.02
N ARG A 156 -3.07 14.24 34.50
CA ARG A 156 -2.60 15.59 34.12
C ARG A 156 -1.69 16.21 35.17
N ASP A 157 -1.33 15.45 36.19
CA ASP A 157 -0.42 15.90 37.23
C ASP A 157 1.01 16.00 36.71
N LEU A 158 1.76 16.96 37.25
CA LEU A 158 3.19 17.11 36.94
C LEU A 158 4.07 16.14 37.74
N THR A 159 3.50 15.46 38.73
CA THR A 159 4.20 14.51 39.61
C THR A 159 3.57 13.12 39.49
N PHE A 160 4.34 12.09 39.85
CA PHE A 160 3.89 10.70 39.79
C PHE A 160 3.20 10.20 41.06
N GLU A 161 3.05 11.05 42.08
CA GLU A 161 2.53 10.69 43.42
C GLU A 161 1.19 9.93 43.36
N HIS A 162 0.30 10.37 42.47
CA HIS A 162 -1.04 9.81 42.33
C HIS A 162 -1.22 8.96 41.07
N SER A 163 -0.15 8.44 40.46
CA SER A 163 -0.22 7.70 39.19
C SER A 163 -1.03 6.41 39.26
N PHE A 164 -1.14 5.82 40.46
CA PHE A 164 -1.92 4.60 40.71
C PHE A 164 -3.41 4.81 40.44
N LEU A 165 -3.92 6.05 40.59
CA LEU A 165 -5.32 6.39 40.35
C LEU A 165 -5.76 6.19 38.89
N GLN A 166 -4.81 6.18 37.94
CA GLN A 166 -5.10 5.93 36.52
C GLN A 166 -5.80 4.57 36.33
N PHE A 167 -5.26 3.54 36.97
CA PHE A 167 -5.80 2.18 36.94
C PHE A 167 -7.01 2.06 37.87
N ASP A 168 -6.91 2.55 39.10
CA ASP A 168 -7.96 2.38 40.10
C ASP A 168 -9.30 3.00 39.66
N TYR A 169 -9.29 4.21 39.10
CA TYR A 169 -10.52 4.84 38.59
C TYR A 169 -11.09 4.12 37.38
N ALA A 170 -10.23 3.63 36.48
CA ALA A 170 -10.68 2.82 35.36
C ALA A 170 -11.28 1.48 35.83
N GLU A 171 -10.67 0.81 36.81
CA GLU A 171 -11.19 -0.44 37.36
C GLU A 171 -12.53 -0.26 38.10
N VAL A 172 -12.76 0.86 38.78
CA VAL A 172 -14.08 1.18 39.34
C VAL A 172 -15.16 1.14 38.24
N LEU A 173 -14.91 1.78 37.09
CA LEU A 173 -15.84 1.78 35.97
C LEU A 173 -15.92 0.42 35.27
N ARG A 174 -14.78 -0.26 35.05
CA ARG A 174 -14.76 -1.62 34.47
C ARG A 174 -15.54 -2.60 35.32
N ALA A 175 -15.35 -2.59 36.64
CA ALA A 175 -16.09 -3.43 37.57
C ALA A 175 -17.59 -3.14 37.53
N ALA A 176 -17.99 -1.86 37.46
CA ALA A 176 -19.39 -1.48 37.31
C ALA A 176 -19.99 -1.96 35.98
N CYS A 177 -19.27 -1.80 34.86
CA CYS A 177 -19.68 -2.32 33.55
C CYS A 177 -19.84 -3.85 33.56
N ARG A 178 -18.93 -4.59 34.21
CA ARG A 178 -18.98 -6.06 34.33
C ARG A 178 -20.22 -6.56 35.09
N GLN A 179 -20.94 -5.71 35.83
CA GLN A 179 -22.19 -6.10 36.49
C GLN A 179 -23.42 -6.01 35.56
N ILE A 180 -23.28 -5.44 34.36
CA ILE A 180 -24.40 -5.28 33.43
C ILE A 180 -24.51 -6.54 32.55
N PRO A 181 -25.63 -7.28 32.59
CA PRO A 181 -25.85 -8.44 31.72
C PRO A 181 -25.81 -8.04 30.24
N GLY A 182 -25.11 -8.83 29.42
CA GLY A 182 -24.97 -8.58 27.97
C GLY A 182 -23.94 -7.50 27.56
N LEU A 183 -23.31 -6.80 28.50
CA LEU A 183 -22.24 -5.82 28.22
C LEU A 183 -20.85 -6.44 28.39
N ALA A 184 -20.10 -6.55 27.29
CA ALA A 184 -18.72 -7.04 27.32
C ALA A 184 -17.73 -5.88 27.55
N VAL A 185 -16.90 -5.99 28.59
CA VAL A 185 -15.80 -5.07 28.87
C VAL A 185 -14.52 -5.63 28.27
N VAL A 186 -14.02 -5.01 27.21
CA VAL A 186 -12.88 -5.51 26.43
C VAL A 186 -11.68 -4.58 26.49
N ALA A 187 -10.51 -5.08 26.11
CA ALA A 187 -9.32 -4.26 25.96
C ALA A 187 -9.52 -3.22 24.84
N VAL A 188 -8.81 -2.08 24.91
CA VAL A 188 -8.92 -1.00 23.91
C VAL A 188 -8.58 -1.50 22.51
N ASP A 189 -7.51 -2.29 22.37
CA ASP A 189 -7.10 -2.82 21.08
C ASP A 189 -8.11 -3.86 20.55
N GLU A 190 -8.79 -4.58 21.44
CA GLU A 190 -9.85 -5.51 21.09
C GLU A 190 -11.12 -4.81 20.64
N ALA A 191 -11.57 -3.78 21.36
CA ALA A 191 -12.64 -2.91 20.89
C ALA A 191 -12.32 -2.31 19.52
N ARG A 192 -11.09 -1.83 19.30
CA ARG A 192 -10.67 -1.29 17.99
C ARG A 192 -10.73 -2.34 16.89
N ALA A 193 -10.30 -3.57 17.15
CA ALA A 193 -10.37 -4.66 16.18
C ALA A 193 -11.82 -5.03 15.83
N ILE A 194 -12.70 -5.11 16.83
CA ILE A 194 -14.14 -5.35 16.65
C ILE A 194 -14.76 -4.25 15.78
N GLY A 195 -14.44 -2.99 16.06
CA GLY A 195 -14.89 -1.84 15.26
C GLY A 195 -14.37 -1.88 13.82
N ALA A 196 -13.08 -2.18 13.63
CA ALA A 196 -12.46 -2.23 12.31
C ALA A 196 -13.02 -3.35 11.41
N GLU A 197 -13.31 -4.53 11.98
CA GLU A 197 -13.90 -5.64 11.21
C GLU A 197 -15.35 -5.34 10.81
N ARG A 198 -16.13 -4.66 11.68
CA ARG A 198 -17.47 -4.16 11.32
C ARG A 198 -17.40 -3.22 10.12
N ASP A 199 -16.45 -2.28 10.13
CA ASP A 199 -16.31 -1.30 9.05
C ASP A 199 -15.86 -1.95 7.72
N LEU A 200 -15.24 -3.14 7.77
CA LEU A 200 -14.82 -3.92 6.60
C LEU A 200 -15.90 -4.88 6.08
N ALA A 201 -16.84 -5.30 6.93
CA ALA A 201 -17.91 -6.23 6.56
C ALA A 201 -19.06 -5.50 5.83
N ALA A 202 -19.01 -5.50 4.49
CA ALA A 202 -20.09 -5.00 3.66
C ALA A 202 -21.44 -5.66 3.99
N VAL A 203 -22.51 -4.85 3.98
CA VAL A 203 -23.95 -5.16 3.99
C VAL A 203 -24.27 -6.66 4.09
N GLY A 204 -24.47 -7.16 5.32
CA GLY A 204 -24.89 -8.54 5.57
C GLY A 204 -24.78 -9.02 7.02
N GLN A 205 -23.93 -8.38 7.84
CA GLN A 205 -23.78 -8.69 9.28
C GLN A 205 -24.15 -7.48 10.14
N GLY A 206 -25.38 -6.99 9.98
CA GLY A 206 -25.90 -5.81 10.70
C GLY A 206 -26.02 -5.93 12.23
N ASP A 207 -25.49 -7.00 12.84
CA ASP A 207 -25.62 -7.33 14.25
C ASP A 207 -24.36 -7.08 15.09
N ARG A 208 -23.23 -6.66 14.48
CA ARG A 208 -22.00 -6.45 15.26
C ARG A 208 -22.05 -5.14 16.05
N PRO A 209 -21.84 -5.19 17.39
CA PRO A 209 -21.96 -4.02 18.25
C PRO A 209 -20.84 -3.02 17.97
N VAL A 210 -21.20 -1.74 18.05
CA VAL A 210 -20.24 -0.64 17.94
C VAL A 210 -19.65 -0.38 19.33
N PRO A 211 -18.32 -0.46 19.51
CA PRO A 211 -17.73 -0.27 20.82
C PRO A 211 -17.91 1.17 21.34
N LEU A 212 -18.30 1.30 22.60
CA LEU A 212 -18.25 2.56 23.35
C LEU A 212 -16.87 2.67 24.03
N PHE A 213 -16.21 3.81 23.88
CA PHE A 213 -14.96 4.12 24.60
C PHE A 213 -15.28 5.08 25.75
N VAL A 214 -14.97 4.69 26.98
CA VAL A 214 -15.13 5.56 28.17
C VAL A 214 -13.75 6.02 28.62
N GLU A 215 -13.37 7.23 28.22
CA GLU A 215 -12.07 7.84 28.48
C GLU A 215 -12.16 8.72 29.72
N GLY A 216 -11.15 8.65 30.60
CA GLY A 216 -11.04 9.50 31.77
C GLY A 216 -9.72 10.27 31.79
N GLU A 217 -9.78 11.51 32.27
CA GLU A 217 -8.62 12.32 32.62
C GLU A 217 -8.80 12.83 34.04
N TYR A 218 -7.71 12.98 34.80
CA TYR A 218 -7.80 13.62 36.12
C TYR A 218 -6.61 14.51 36.42
N ARG A 219 -6.82 15.43 37.38
CA ARG A 219 -5.80 16.29 37.96
C ARG A 219 -6.01 16.40 39.46
N THR A 220 -4.96 16.20 40.25
CA THR A 220 -4.99 16.39 41.71
C THR A 220 -4.57 17.81 42.09
N HIS A 221 -5.23 18.31 43.13
CA HIS A 221 -5.02 19.64 43.69
C HIS A 221 -4.82 19.51 45.18
N ARG A 222 -3.62 19.85 45.64
CA ARG A 222 -3.33 19.91 47.07
C ARG A 222 -3.65 21.29 47.61
N ASN A 223 -4.50 21.36 48.62
CA ASN A 223 -4.71 22.57 49.40
C ASN A 223 -3.51 22.78 50.32
N LEU A 224 -2.88 23.95 50.22
CA LEU A 224 -1.69 24.29 50.98
C LEU A 224 -1.99 24.69 52.44
N GLU A 225 -3.25 25.01 52.76
CA GLU A 225 -3.65 25.47 54.09
C GLU A 225 -3.96 24.32 55.06
N ASP A 226 -4.67 23.29 54.59
CA ASP A 226 -5.09 22.13 55.41
C ASP A 226 -4.43 20.80 55.00
N GLY A 227 -3.63 20.81 53.93
CA GLY A 227 -2.94 19.64 53.39
C GLY A 227 -3.84 18.63 52.68
N SER A 228 -5.14 18.93 52.54
CA SER A 228 -6.10 18.05 51.85
C SER A 228 -5.84 17.99 50.35
N THR A 229 -6.18 16.86 49.73
CA THR A 229 -6.04 16.67 48.28
C THR A 229 -7.41 16.42 47.69
N THR A 230 -7.75 17.22 46.67
CA THR A 230 -8.94 17.04 45.84
C THR A 230 -8.53 16.63 44.43
N VAL A 231 -9.47 16.07 43.67
CA VAL A 231 -9.27 15.65 42.29
C VAL A 231 -10.35 16.25 41.39
N GLU A 232 -9.91 16.78 40.26
CA GLU A 232 -10.76 17.12 39.13
C GLU A 232 -10.74 15.94 38.16
N ILE A 233 -11.91 15.44 37.76
CA ILE A 233 -12.03 14.31 36.82
C ILE A 233 -12.88 14.74 35.63
N ILE A 234 -12.37 14.50 34.42
CA ILE A 234 -13.10 14.67 33.17
C ILE A 234 -13.35 13.30 32.56
N LEU A 235 -14.60 12.96 32.34
CA LEU A 235 -15.01 11.70 31.75
C LEU A 235 -15.68 11.95 30.39
N ARG A 236 -15.30 11.15 29.38
CA ARG A 236 -15.85 11.22 28.03
C ARG A 236 -16.30 9.84 27.56
N ALA A 237 -17.56 9.72 27.16
CA ALA A 237 -18.04 8.54 26.45
C ALA A 237 -18.04 8.85 24.94
N ARG A 238 -17.25 8.10 24.18
CA ARG A 238 -17.09 8.23 22.73
C ARG A 238 -17.62 7.02 22.01
N HIS A 239 -18.31 7.29 20.92
CA HIS A 239 -18.81 6.30 19.97
C HIS A 239 -18.27 6.64 18.58
N ALA A 240 -18.49 5.76 17.59
CA ALA A 240 -18.10 6.03 16.21
C ALA A 240 -18.73 7.33 15.65
N SER A 241 -19.90 7.73 16.17
CA SER A 241 -20.60 8.97 15.83
C SER A 241 -20.07 10.23 16.54
N GLY A 242 -19.07 10.10 17.42
CA GLY A 242 -18.48 11.21 18.17
C GLY A 242 -18.65 11.07 19.69
N THR A 243 -18.48 12.19 20.41
CA THR A 243 -18.66 12.23 21.87
C THR A 243 -20.15 12.20 22.21
N LEU A 244 -20.59 11.17 22.93
CA LEU A 244 -21.97 11.05 23.40
C LEU A 244 -22.17 11.73 24.76
N LEU A 245 -21.13 11.76 25.59
CA LEU A 245 -21.14 12.34 26.91
C LEU A 245 -19.78 12.97 27.23
N GLU A 246 -19.80 14.15 27.82
CA GLU A 246 -18.66 14.74 28.52
C GLU A 246 -19.14 15.28 29.88
N ARG A 247 -18.45 14.87 30.94
CA ARG A 247 -18.78 15.23 32.32
C ARG A 247 -17.53 15.62 33.07
N LYS A 248 -17.66 16.62 33.92
CA LYS A 248 -16.60 17.16 34.75
C LYS A 248 -17.02 17.10 36.21
N LEU A 249 -16.20 16.44 37.03
CA LEU A 249 -16.31 16.43 38.48
C LEU A 249 -15.24 17.36 39.03
N GLU A 250 -15.65 18.45 39.66
CA GLU A 250 -14.73 19.46 40.19
C GLU A 250 -14.49 19.27 41.69
N ALA A 251 -13.23 19.41 42.12
CA ALA A 251 -12.80 19.45 43.51
C ALA A 251 -13.37 18.31 44.40
N VAL A 252 -13.28 17.07 43.93
CA VAL A 252 -13.76 15.90 44.68
C VAL A 252 -12.69 15.43 45.68
N PRO A 253 -13.01 15.19 46.96
CA PRO A 253 -12.08 14.53 47.88
C PRO A 253 -11.60 13.17 47.34
N LEU A 254 -10.31 12.85 47.47
CA LEU A 254 -9.73 11.63 46.88
C LEU A 254 -10.45 10.33 47.30
N ASP A 255 -10.88 10.25 48.55
CA ASP A 255 -11.60 9.11 49.14
C ASP A 255 -13.05 9.00 48.65
N GLU A 256 -13.65 10.09 48.18
CA GLU A 256 -14.99 10.11 47.60
C GLU A 256 -15.02 9.91 46.08
N ALA A 257 -13.89 10.08 45.40
CA ALA A 257 -13.80 10.06 43.94
C ALA A 257 -14.35 8.78 43.30
N GLY A 258 -14.04 7.61 43.86
CA GLY A 258 -14.55 6.33 43.38
C GLY A 258 -16.07 6.23 43.48
N ARG A 259 -16.66 6.69 44.59
CA ARG A 259 -18.11 6.73 44.79
C ARG A 259 -18.79 7.66 43.78
N ARG A 260 -18.20 8.85 43.54
CA ARG A 260 -18.74 9.82 42.56
C ARG A 260 -18.69 9.29 41.12
N LEU A 261 -17.65 8.51 40.78
CA LEU A 261 -17.58 7.81 39.49
C LEU A 261 -18.69 6.75 39.35
N LEU A 262 -18.98 5.98 40.41
CA LEU A 262 -20.08 5.02 40.43
C LEU A 262 -21.46 5.70 40.32
N ASP A 263 -21.66 6.83 41.02
CA ASP A 263 -22.90 7.60 40.93
C ASP A 263 -23.13 8.12 39.50
N LEU A 264 -22.07 8.64 38.85
CA LEU A 264 -22.11 9.07 37.45
C LEU A 264 -22.37 7.88 36.51
N PHE A 265 -21.77 6.73 36.79
CA PHE A 265 -21.98 5.53 36.01
C PHE A 265 -23.44 5.07 36.06
N ALA A 266 -23.99 4.93 37.26
CA ALA A 266 -25.38 4.50 37.48
C ALA A 266 -26.39 5.49 36.88
N GLY A 267 -26.10 6.80 36.95
CA GLY A 267 -27.00 7.84 36.45
C GLY A 267 -27.01 8.01 34.92
N GLU A 268 -25.86 7.87 34.25
CA GLU A 268 -25.72 8.26 32.84
C GLU A 268 -25.02 7.20 31.97
N LEU A 269 -23.88 6.65 32.40
CA LEU A 269 -23.07 5.78 31.54
C LEU A 269 -23.68 4.40 31.33
N ALA A 270 -24.33 3.83 32.34
CA ALA A 270 -24.93 2.50 32.25
C ALA A 270 -26.00 2.45 31.14
N GLY A 271 -26.84 3.49 31.08
CA GLY A 271 -27.84 3.66 30.02
C GLY A 271 -27.21 3.81 28.64
N LEU A 272 -26.14 4.62 28.52
CA LEU A 272 -25.41 4.81 27.25
C LEU A 272 -24.70 3.53 26.79
N ALA A 273 -24.08 2.80 27.70
CA ALA A 273 -23.39 1.55 27.41
C ALA A 273 -24.35 0.48 26.87
N MET A 274 -25.58 0.43 27.39
CA MET A 274 -26.61 -0.52 26.94
C MET A 274 -27.42 -0.06 25.73
N ALA A 275 -27.79 1.22 25.67
CA ALA A 275 -28.47 1.77 24.49
C ALA A 275 -27.58 1.58 23.24
N GLY A 276 -26.27 1.75 23.40
CA GLY A 276 -25.34 1.91 22.29
C GLY A 276 -25.50 3.30 21.66
N GLY A 277 -24.48 3.74 20.93
CA GLY A 277 -24.69 4.88 20.02
C GLY A 277 -25.56 4.45 18.84
N PRO A 278 -26.24 5.39 18.16
CA PRO A 278 -26.97 5.07 16.95
C PRO A 278 -26.04 4.38 15.96
N ALA A 279 -26.50 3.29 15.32
CA ALA A 279 -25.78 2.71 14.21
C ALA A 279 -25.51 3.82 13.19
N LEU A 280 -24.25 3.98 12.80
CA LEU A 280 -23.92 4.90 11.73
C LEU A 280 -24.61 4.39 10.47
N ASP A 281 -25.36 5.27 9.80
CA ASP A 281 -25.84 4.94 8.46
C ASP A 281 -24.65 4.80 7.49
N ALA A 282 -24.88 4.24 6.31
CA ALA A 282 -23.81 3.99 5.35
C ALA A 282 -23.07 5.27 4.92
N GLU A 283 -23.74 6.43 4.92
CA GLU A 283 -23.15 7.71 4.53
C GLU A 283 -22.28 8.28 5.67
N ASP A 284 -22.70 8.15 6.92
CA ASP A 284 -21.91 8.50 8.09
C ASP A 284 -20.69 7.60 8.26
N GLN A 285 -20.84 6.28 8.03
CA GLN A 285 -19.71 5.35 7.98
C GLN A 285 -18.71 5.73 6.89
N TYR A 286 -19.20 6.01 5.69
CA TYR A 286 -18.38 6.48 4.57
C TYR A 286 -17.60 7.75 4.94
N ARG A 287 -18.28 8.76 5.49
CA ARG A 287 -17.65 10.03 5.90
C ARG A 287 -16.55 9.81 6.93
N LEU A 288 -16.79 8.98 7.94
CA LEU A 288 -15.81 8.67 8.98
C LEU A 288 -14.58 7.97 8.40
N LEU A 289 -14.77 6.97 7.55
CA LEU A 289 -13.67 6.25 6.88
C LEU A 289 -12.82 7.19 6.03
N VAL A 290 -13.44 8.06 5.23
CA VAL A 290 -12.73 9.05 4.41
C VAL A 290 -11.97 10.05 5.27
N GLN A 291 -12.58 10.55 6.35
CA GLN A 291 -11.92 11.47 7.28
C GLN A 291 -10.67 10.83 7.90
N ARG A 292 -10.80 9.60 8.41
CA ARG A 292 -9.68 8.86 9.01
C ARG A 292 -8.60 8.52 7.99
N ALA A 293 -8.99 8.15 6.77
CA ALA A 293 -8.04 7.95 5.69
C ALA A 293 -7.22 9.21 5.43
N GLU A 294 -7.84 10.39 5.43
CA GLU A 294 -7.14 11.66 5.23
C GLU A 294 -6.16 11.97 6.38
N GLU A 295 -6.54 11.72 7.63
CA GLU A 295 -5.66 11.88 8.81
C GLU A 295 -4.41 10.99 8.72
N PHE A 296 -4.55 9.75 8.23
CA PHE A 296 -3.40 8.87 8.01
C PHE A 296 -2.56 9.31 6.81
N ASN A 297 -3.21 9.71 5.72
CA ASN A 297 -2.53 10.20 4.52
C ASN A 297 -1.65 11.42 4.84
N SER A 298 -2.17 12.38 5.61
CA SER A 298 -1.41 13.59 5.99
C SER A 298 -0.19 13.30 6.86
N ARG A 299 -0.15 12.13 7.53
CA ARG A 299 0.98 11.64 8.33
C ARG A 299 1.93 10.74 7.53
N GLY A 300 1.64 10.47 6.26
CA GLY A 300 2.40 9.56 5.40
C GLY A 300 2.14 8.07 5.69
N GLU A 301 1.08 7.74 6.42
CA GLU A 301 0.63 6.38 6.76
C GLU A 301 -0.24 5.80 5.64
N PHE A 302 0.30 5.75 4.42
CA PHE A 302 -0.46 5.42 3.20
C PHE A 302 -1.11 4.04 3.23
N ARG A 303 -0.52 3.05 3.91
CA ARG A 303 -1.10 1.69 4.02
C ARG A 303 -2.42 1.69 4.79
N ARG A 304 -2.48 2.43 5.91
CA ARG A 304 -3.69 2.58 6.71
C ARG A 304 -4.73 3.44 6.00
N SER A 305 -4.27 4.49 5.33
CA SER A 305 -5.15 5.34 4.52
C SER A 305 -5.84 4.55 3.41
N ALA A 306 -5.06 3.80 2.62
CA ALA A 306 -5.58 3.02 1.50
C ALA A 306 -6.62 1.98 1.95
N ALA A 307 -6.34 1.22 3.03
CA ALA A 307 -7.29 0.25 3.56
C ALA A 307 -8.64 0.88 3.96
N LEU A 308 -8.62 2.08 4.56
CA LEU A 308 -9.84 2.80 4.92
C LEU A 308 -10.59 3.34 3.71
N ARG A 309 -9.89 3.75 2.64
CA ARG A 309 -10.54 4.16 1.38
C ARG A 309 -11.12 2.99 0.61
N GLU A 310 -10.47 1.82 0.63
CA GLU A 310 -11.03 0.58 0.06
C GLU A 310 -12.32 0.22 0.79
N ALA A 311 -12.32 0.27 2.13
CA ALA A 311 -13.53 0.07 2.93
C ALA A 311 -14.62 1.10 2.58
N ALA A 312 -14.25 2.38 2.44
CA ALA A 312 -15.19 3.43 2.04
C ALA A 312 -15.80 3.16 0.65
N LEU A 313 -15.05 2.58 -0.29
CA LEU A 313 -15.54 2.22 -1.62
C LEU A 313 -16.48 1.00 -1.61
N LEU A 314 -16.45 0.15 -0.57
CA LEU A 314 -17.46 -0.91 -0.40
C LEU A 314 -18.82 -0.30 -0.04
N LEU A 315 -18.83 0.81 0.69
CA LEU A 315 -20.06 1.54 1.05
C LEU A 315 -20.55 2.43 -0.09
N LYS A 316 -19.62 3.10 -0.80
CA LYS A 316 -19.93 4.04 -1.88
C LYS A 316 -19.05 3.78 -3.11
N PRO A 317 -19.41 2.78 -3.96
CA PRO A 317 -18.56 2.33 -5.06
C PRO A 317 -18.29 3.35 -6.16
N ASP A 318 -19.15 4.37 -6.28
CA ASP A 318 -19.11 5.45 -7.26
C ASP A 318 -18.35 6.70 -6.76
N ALA A 319 -17.71 6.63 -5.58
CA ALA A 319 -16.87 7.71 -5.07
C ALA A 319 -15.52 7.80 -5.83
N ASP A 320 -15.57 8.31 -7.06
CA ASP A 320 -14.43 8.39 -7.98
C ASP A 320 -13.20 9.10 -7.37
N GLU A 321 -13.40 10.16 -6.59
CA GLU A 321 -12.33 10.88 -5.89
C GLU A 321 -11.52 9.95 -4.96
N GLN A 322 -12.17 8.99 -4.30
CA GLN A 322 -11.48 8.04 -3.44
C GLN A 322 -10.64 7.04 -4.25
N ARG A 323 -11.11 6.65 -5.45
CA ARG A 323 -10.32 5.81 -6.39
C ARG A 323 -9.09 6.56 -6.91
N ILE A 324 -9.23 7.84 -7.26
CA ILE A 324 -8.11 8.69 -7.70
C ILE A 324 -7.05 8.78 -6.58
N ARG A 325 -7.49 9.00 -5.33
CA ARG A 325 -6.58 9.04 -4.17
C ARG A 325 -5.89 7.71 -3.92
N LEU A 326 -6.63 6.58 -4.00
CA LEU A 326 -6.06 5.24 -3.86
C LEU A 326 -4.95 4.98 -4.87
N VAL A 327 -5.16 5.31 -6.16
CA VAL A 327 -4.11 5.14 -7.18
C VAL A 327 -2.83 5.89 -6.80
N ARG A 328 -2.97 7.15 -6.38
CA ARG A 328 -1.83 7.99 -5.97
C ARG A 328 -1.15 7.48 -4.70
N GLU A 329 -1.92 6.98 -3.74
CA GLU A 329 -1.39 6.42 -2.49
C GLU A 329 -0.60 5.12 -2.75
N TYR A 330 -1.12 4.20 -3.58
CA TYR A 330 -0.38 3.01 -4.02
C TYR A 330 0.90 3.39 -4.79
N ALA A 331 0.79 4.34 -5.73
CA ALA A 331 1.95 4.78 -6.52
C ALA A 331 3.05 5.39 -5.64
N ARG A 332 2.69 6.30 -4.72
CA ARG A 332 3.63 6.90 -3.76
C ARG A 332 4.25 5.89 -2.82
N ARG A 333 3.47 4.91 -2.36
CA ARG A 333 3.99 3.83 -1.51
C ARG A 333 5.06 3.03 -2.23
N ASN A 334 4.87 2.76 -3.51
CA ASN A 334 5.82 2.03 -4.34
C ASN A 334 7.06 2.87 -4.71
N SER A 335 6.93 4.19 -4.88
CA SER A 335 8.06 5.06 -5.26
C SER A 335 8.91 5.54 -4.07
N ARG A 336 8.32 5.72 -2.89
CA ARG A 336 8.98 6.31 -1.71
C ARG A 336 10.26 5.61 -1.25
N PRO A 337 10.35 4.27 -1.19
CA PRO A 337 11.61 3.60 -0.82
C PRO A 337 12.77 3.94 -1.76
N ILE A 338 12.49 4.25 -3.03
CA ILE A 338 13.49 4.65 -4.02
C ILE A 338 13.85 6.12 -3.87
N GLU A 339 12.85 7.00 -3.78
CA GLU A 339 13.06 8.44 -3.67
C GLU A 339 13.86 8.83 -2.43
N LEU A 340 13.65 8.12 -1.32
CA LEU A 340 14.33 8.38 -0.05
C LEU A 340 15.54 7.47 0.20
N GLY A 341 15.75 6.45 -0.64
CA GLY A 341 16.78 5.42 -0.41
C GLY A 341 16.52 4.55 0.83
N GLU A 342 15.28 4.51 1.29
CA GLU A 342 14.84 3.88 2.55
C GLU A 342 14.19 2.52 2.27
N TRP A 343 14.94 1.59 1.69
CA TRP A 343 14.52 0.19 1.71
C TRP A 343 14.46 -0.32 3.16
N PRO A 344 13.52 -1.22 3.50
CA PRO A 344 13.47 -1.81 4.84
C PRO A 344 14.84 -2.34 5.27
N LYS A 345 15.26 -2.02 6.49
CA LYS A 345 16.54 -2.50 7.04
C LYS A 345 16.59 -4.02 6.95
N GLY A 346 17.62 -4.54 6.28
CA GLY A 346 17.81 -5.98 6.08
C GLY A 346 17.32 -6.52 4.73
N ALA A 347 16.66 -5.71 3.89
CA ALA A 347 16.29 -6.12 2.54
C ALA A 347 17.53 -6.44 1.71
N ARG A 348 17.76 -7.73 1.42
CA ARG A 348 18.75 -8.16 0.44
C ARG A 348 18.01 -8.39 -0.86
N GLN A 349 18.35 -7.63 -1.88
CA GLN A 349 17.67 -7.67 -3.17
C GLN A 349 18.15 -8.87 -3.99
N ALA A 350 17.96 -10.05 -3.41
CA ALA A 350 18.34 -11.34 -3.95
C ALA A 350 17.09 -12.18 -4.17
N GLU A 351 17.11 -12.98 -5.23
CA GLU A 351 15.95 -13.76 -5.69
C GLU A 351 15.54 -14.85 -4.68
N ASP A 352 16.47 -15.29 -3.85
CA ASP A 352 16.32 -16.33 -2.85
C ASP A 352 16.01 -15.78 -1.44
N ASP A 353 15.94 -14.46 -1.25
CA ASP A 353 15.58 -13.84 0.03
C ASP A 353 14.04 -13.80 0.20
N PRO A 354 13.45 -14.60 1.12
CA PRO A 354 12.01 -14.61 1.33
C PRO A 354 11.46 -13.25 1.79
N PHE A 355 12.26 -12.46 2.49
CA PHE A 355 11.86 -11.13 2.93
C PHE A 355 11.75 -10.16 1.76
N TRP A 356 12.73 -10.19 0.84
CA TRP A 356 12.66 -9.40 -0.39
C TRP A 356 11.49 -9.84 -1.27
N MET A 357 11.27 -11.15 -1.43
CA MET A 357 10.14 -11.65 -2.21
C MET A 357 8.78 -11.25 -1.63
N ALA A 358 8.65 -11.14 -0.31
CA ALA A 358 7.45 -10.58 0.31
C ALA A 358 7.25 -9.09 -0.01
N ILE A 359 8.32 -8.29 -0.04
CA ILE A 359 8.27 -6.87 -0.45
C ILE A 359 7.85 -6.76 -1.92
N VAL A 360 8.44 -7.57 -2.81
CA VAL A 360 8.10 -7.59 -4.23
C VAL A 360 6.63 -7.96 -4.42
N ALA A 361 6.15 -9.02 -3.75
CA ALA A 361 4.76 -9.45 -3.84
C ALA A 361 3.78 -8.35 -3.38
N GLU A 362 4.13 -7.63 -2.32
CA GLU A 362 3.32 -6.51 -1.84
C GLU A 362 3.24 -5.35 -2.85
N VAL A 363 4.37 -4.90 -3.38
CA VAL A 363 4.41 -3.81 -4.37
C VAL A 363 3.70 -4.21 -5.67
N VAL A 364 3.87 -5.46 -6.12
CA VAL A 364 3.13 -6.00 -7.27
C VAL A 364 1.63 -6.00 -6.99
N GLY A 365 1.21 -6.36 -5.78
CA GLY A 365 -0.18 -6.31 -5.35
C GLY A 365 -0.76 -4.89 -5.39
N ASP A 366 -0.05 -3.92 -4.83
CA ASP A 366 -0.45 -2.50 -4.84
C ASP A 366 -0.50 -1.94 -6.26
N TRP A 367 0.48 -2.28 -7.10
CA TRP A 367 0.51 -1.90 -8.50
C TRP A 367 -0.70 -2.45 -9.28
N LYS A 368 -1.01 -3.75 -9.12
CA LYS A 368 -2.20 -4.35 -9.77
C LYS A 368 -3.50 -3.67 -9.30
N ARG A 369 -3.66 -3.40 -8.00
CA ARG A 369 -4.82 -2.66 -7.46
C ARG A 369 -4.93 -1.25 -8.05
N SER A 370 -3.80 -0.53 -8.17
CA SER A 370 -3.79 0.80 -8.79
C SER A 370 -4.28 0.77 -10.25
N LEU A 371 -3.88 -0.24 -11.02
CA LEU A 371 -4.34 -0.41 -12.40
C LEU A 371 -5.83 -0.76 -12.48
N GLN A 372 -6.34 -1.58 -11.57
CA GLN A 372 -7.78 -1.90 -11.51
C GLN A 372 -8.64 -0.65 -11.26
N HIS A 373 -8.17 0.27 -10.40
CA HIS A 373 -8.86 1.55 -10.19
C HIS A 373 -8.75 2.47 -11.41
N CYS A 374 -7.59 2.55 -12.06
CA CYS A 374 -7.45 3.28 -13.33
C CYS A 374 -8.40 2.73 -14.39
N GLU A 375 -8.48 1.40 -14.52
CA GLU A 375 -9.35 0.72 -15.46
C GLU A 375 -10.83 1.04 -15.21
N TYR A 376 -11.28 1.00 -13.95
CA TYR A 376 -12.63 1.41 -13.59
C TYR A 376 -12.91 2.85 -14.05
N LEU A 377 -12.03 3.79 -13.69
CA LEU A 377 -12.22 5.20 -13.98
C LEU A 377 -12.23 5.49 -15.49
N ILE A 378 -11.35 4.84 -16.25
CA ILE A 378 -11.25 4.99 -17.71
C ILE A 378 -12.44 4.35 -18.42
N ARG A 379 -12.80 3.10 -18.09
CA ARG A 379 -13.90 2.38 -18.74
C ARG A 379 -15.24 3.07 -18.52
N ASN A 380 -15.43 3.68 -17.34
CA ASN A 380 -16.64 4.40 -16.97
C ASN A 380 -16.60 5.90 -17.34
N ARG A 381 -15.58 6.36 -18.10
CA ARG A 381 -15.42 7.76 -18.53
C ARG A 381 -15.52 8.78 -17.39
N ARG A 382 -14.95 8.44 -16.22
CA ARG A 382 -14.98 9.28 -14.99
C ARG A 382 -13.88 10.34 -14.95
N LEU A 383 -12.91 10.25 -15.86
CA LEU A 383 -11.77 11.16 -15.98
C LEU A 383 -11.80 11.84 -17.35
N CYS A 384 -11.25 13.05 -17.42
CA CYS A 384 -10.87 13.61 -18.71
C CYS A 384 -9.58 12.94 -19.23
N ARG A 385 -9.25 13.21 -20.49
CA ARG A 385 -8.08 12.64 -21.16
C ARG A 385 -6.77 12.89 -20.42
N GLU A 386 -6.54 14.12 -19.96
CA GLU A 386 -5.31 14.55 -19.31
C GLU A 386 -5.18 13.92 -17.92
N GLU A 387 -6.26 13.91 -17.12
CA GLU A 387 -6.29 13.24 -15.82
C GLU A 387 -6.05 11.75 -15.94
N ALA A 388 -6.68 11.09 -16.92
CA ALA A 388 -6.49 9.67 -17.15
C ALA A 388 -5.04 9.34 -17.53
N THR A 389 -4.42 10.19 -18.35
CA THR A 389 -3.02 10.01 -18.76
C THR A 389 -2.05 10.18 -17.59
N ASP A 390 -2.23 11.24 -16.80
CA ASP A 390 -1.42 11.53 -15.61
C ASP A 390 -1.54 10.42 -14.55
N LEU A 391 -2.77 10.08 -14.17
CA LEU A 391 -3.06 9.07 -13.15
C LEU A 391 -2.54 7.69 -13.56
N THR A 392 -2.66 7.35 -14.84
CA THR A 392 -2.12 6.09 -15.37
C THR A 392 -0.59 6.11 -15.42
N GLY A 393 0.01 7.29 -15.62
CA GLY A 393 1.44 7.52 -15.47
C GLY A 393 1.96 7.17 -14.09
N ASP A 394 1.34 7.74 -13.06
CA ASP A 394 1.64 7.44 -11.66
C ASP A 394 1.55 5.93 -11.39
N ALA A 395 0.44 5.30 -11.80
CA ALA A 395 0.21 3.88 -11.58
C ALA A 395 1.25 3.01 -12.30
N LEU A 396 1.39 3.16 -13.63
CA LEU A 396 2.26 2.32 -14.46
C LEU A 396 3.72 2.44 -14.07
N HIS A 397 4.22 3.65 -13.82
CA HIS A 397 5.63 3.87 -13.53
C HIS A 397 6.02 3.53 -12.09
N SER A 398 5.05 3.43 -11.17
CA SER A 398 5.34 3.11 -9.76
C SER A 398 6.06 1.77 -9.55
N ILE A 399 5.89 0.80 -10.45
CA ILE A 399 6.57 -0.51 -10.36
C ILE A 399 8.06 -0.46 -10.76
N THR A 400 8.48 0.58 -11.49
CA THR A 400 9.86 0.69 -11.99
C THR A 400 10.90 0.85 -10.87
N GLY A 401 10.45 1.28 -9.69
CA GLY A 401 11.31 1.49 -8.53
C GLY A 401 11.97 0.20 -8.00
N ILE A 402 11.24 -0.92 -7.96
CA ILE A 402 11.81 -2.23 -7.58
C ILE A 402 12.86 -2.69 -8.59
N ARG A 403 12.79 -2.21 -9.82
CA ARG A 403 13.62 -2.65 -10.93
C ARG A 403 15.00 -2.01 -10.97
N PHE A 404 15.20 -0.87 -10.31
CA PHE A 404 16.40 -0.06 -10.48
C PHE A 404 17.69 -0.74 -9.98
N VAL A 405 17.57 -1.88 -9.30
CA VAL A 405 18.69 -2.59 -8.67
C VAL A 405 18.54 -4.09 -8.91
N TYR A 406 19.31 -4.66 -9.84
CA TYR A 406 19.55 -6.10 -10.07
C TYR A 406 18.40 -7.10 -9.81
N SER A 407 17.14 -6.69 -9.99
CA SER A 407 15.99 -7.43 -9.48
C SER A 407 15.46 -8.44 -10.47
N GLN A 408 14.68 -9.39 -9.95
CA GLN A 408 13.98 -10.41 -10.72
C GLN A 408 13.21 -9.85 -11.94
N PRO A 409 13.16 -10.62 -13.04
CA PRO A 409 12.27 -10.32 -14.16
C PRO A 409 10.80 -10.43 -13.71
N LEU A 410 10.04 -9.33 -13.83
CA LEU A 410 8.61 -9.32 -13.50
C LEU A 410 7.75 -9.67 -14.72
N SER A 411 7.90 -10.88 -15.26
CA SER A 411 7.20 -11.38 -16.46
C SER A 411 5.68 -11.23 -16.37
N GLU A 412 5.09 -11.61 -15.24
CA GLU A 412 3.65 -11.48 -15.03
C GLU A 412 3.20 -10.01 -15.10
N CYS A 413 3.98 -9.10 -14.52
CA CYS A 413 3.67 -7.66 -14.56
C CYS A 413 3.81 -7.09 -15.96
N GLU A 414 4.79 -7.58 -16.75
CA GLU A 414 4.92 -7.22 -18.15
C GLU A 414 3.68 -7.62 -18.95
N ALA A 415 3.17 -8.85 -18.77
CA ALA A 415 1.94 -9.31 -19.41
C ALA A 415 0.73 -8.46 -19.02
N VAL A 416 0.51 -8.21 -17.72
CA VAL A 416 -0.58 -7.35 -17.21
C VAL A 416 -0.49 -5.94 -17.80
N LYS A 417 0.72 -5.35 -17.85
CA LYS A 417 0.94 -4.04 -18.45
C LYS A 417 0.56 -4.01 -19.92
N LYS A 418 1.01 -4.99 -20.71
CA LYS A 418 0.71 -5.05 -22.16
C LYS A 418 -0.80 -5.15 -22.40
N GLU A 419 -1.51 -5.99 -21.65
CA GLU A 419 -2.97 -6.12 -21.72
C GLU A 419 -3.68 -4.81 -21.32
N PHE A 420 -3.23 -4.18 -20.25
CA PHE A 420 -3.75 -2.88 -19.82
C PHE A 420 -3.57 -1.81 -20.91
N LEU A 421 -2.40 -1.73 -21.55
CA LEU A 421 -2.16 -0.79 -22.64
C LEU A 421 -3.08 -1.04 -23.85
N ARG A 422 -3.27 -2.32 -24.23
CA ARG A 422 -4.15 -2.72 -25.36
C ARG A 422 -5.61 -2.38 -25.12
N HIS A 423 -6.13 -2.73 -23.95
CA HIS A 423 -7.58 -2.77 -23.70
C HIS A 423 -8.11 -1.59 -22.88
N VAL A 424 -7.26 -0.96 -22.09
CA VAL A 424 -7.64 0.12 -21.18
C VAL A 424 -7.04 1.45 -21.63
N PHE A 425 -5.71 1.55 -21.69
CA PHE A 425 -5.03 2.83 -22.00
C PHE A 425 -5.46 3.38 -23.36
N ALA A 426 -5.51 2.54 -24.40
CA ALA A 426 -5.87 3.00 -25.75
C ALA A 426 -7.23 3.75 -25.80
N ARG A 427 -8.13 3.50 -24.84
CA ARG A 427 -9.43 4.17 -24.72
C ARG A 427 -9.31 5.62 -24.25
N ILE A 428 -8.23 5.99 -23.56
CA ILE A 428 -7.98 7.36 -23.06
C ILE A 428 -8.03 8.38 -24.20
N VAL A 429 -7.53 8.02 -25.38
CA VAL A 429 -7.52 8.92 -26.56
C VAL A 429 -8.93 9.34 -26.97
N SER A 430 -9.95 8.53 -26.65
CA SER A 430 -11.37 8.81 -26.92
C SER A 430 -12.11 9.57 -25.81
N LEU A 431 -11.43 9.86 -24.68
CA LEU A 431 -12.00 10.66 -23.60
C LEU A 431 -12.00 12.14 -23.99
N ASP A 432 -12.93 12.88 -23.36
CA ASP A 432 -13.09 14.31 -23.55
C ASP A 432 -11.90 15.06 -22.94
N PRO A 433 -11.34 16.08 -23.63
CA PRO A 433 -10.23 16.87 -23.11
C PRO A 433 -10.65 17.75 -21.93
N ALA A 434 -9.72 18.07 -21.02
CA ALA A 434 -9.93 18.88 -19.83
C ALA A 434 -10.58 20.26 -20.14
N ALA A 435 -10.24 20.84 -21.28
CA ALA A 435 -10.82 22.09 -21.76
C ALA A 435 -12.35 22.02 -21.98
N THR A 436 -12.88 20.84 -22.31
CA THR A 436 -14.33 20.60 -22.50
C THR A 436 -15.06 20.18 -21.23
N THR A 437 -14.35 19.82 -20.17
CA THR A 437 -14.95 19.34 -18.91
C THR A 437 -14.94 20.39 -17.78
N GLY A 438 -14.48 21.62 -18.06
CA GLY A 438 -14.37 22.69 -17.06
C GLY A 438 -13.20 22.55 -16.08
N ARG A 439 -12.22 21.68 -16.39
CA ARG A 439 -11.07 21.33 -15.52
C ARG A 439 -9.75 21.93 -16.03
N SER A 440 -9.73 23.26 -16.22
CA SER A 440 -8.69 24.00 -16.96
C SER A 440 -7.30 24.12 -16.32
N GLY A 441 -7.03 23.43 -15.19
CA GLY A 441 -5.77 23.51 -14.45
C GLY A 441 -4.63 22.60 -14.95
N LEU A 442 -4.87 21.76 -15.97
CA LEU A 442 -3.95 20.72 -16.44
C LEU A 442 -3.21 21.12 -17.72
N SER A 443 -2.59 22.30 -17.74
CA SER A 443 -1.74 22.72 -18.87
C SER A 443 -0.39 21.96 -18.84
N GLY A 444 -0.04 21.26 -19.92
CA GLY A 444 1.26 20.59 -20.09
C GLY A 444 1.26 19.05 -19.97
N ALA A 445 0.09 18.41 -19.88
CA ALA A 445 0.00 16.95 -19.85
C ALA A 445 0.59 16.31 -21.12
N THR A 446 1.33 15.21 -20.95
CA THR A 446 1.92 14.45 -22.07
C THR A 446 0.80 13.94 -22.97
N ASP A 447 0.93 14.12 -24.28
CA ASP A 447 0.00 13.54 -25.24
C ASP A 447 -0.16 12.02 -25.01
N PRO A 448 -1.41 11.49 -24.91
CA PRO A 448 -1.62 10.07 -24.62
C PRO A 448 -0.99 9.14 -25.66
N CYS A 449 -0.94 9.54 -26.94
CA CYS A 449 -0.30 8.74 -27.99
C CYS A 449 1.23 8.73 -27.85
N SER A 450 1.86 9.81 -27.39
CA SER A 450 3.28 9.78 -27.05
C SER A 450 3.53 8.96 -25.77
N PHE A 451 2.66 9.11 -24.76
CA PHE A 451 2.79 8.42 -23.49
C PHE A 451 2.68 6.89 -23.66
N ILE A 452 1.69 6.39 -24.42
CA ILE A 452 1.46 4.96 -24.56
C ILE A 452 2.67 4.23 -25.15
N PHE A 453 3.41 4.83 -26.08
CA PHE A 453 4.62 4.21 -26.62
C PHE A 453 5.80 4.27 -25.65
N ASN A 454 5.92 5.33 -24.85
CA ASN A 454 6.89 5.36 -23.76
C ASN A 454 6.63 4.22 -22.75
N SER A 455 5.37 4.02 -22.36
CA SER A 455 5.00 2.94 -21.42
C SER A 455 5.03 1.56 -22.05
N ALA A 456 4.72 1.44 -23.35
CA ALA A 456 4.90 0.20 -24.09
C ALA A 456 6.37 -0.20 -24.08
N LEU A 457 7.29 0.75 -24.31
CA LEU A 457 8.73 0.50 -24.34
C LEU A 457 9.40 0.47 -22.95
N MET A 458 8.75 0.97 -21.90
CA MET A 458 9.13 0.71 -20.50
C MET A 458 9.10 -0.80 -20.25
N ARG A 459 10.01 -1.33 -19.42
CA ARG A 459 10.21 -2.77 -19.25
C ARG A 459 9.99 -3.20 -17.79
N CYS A 460 9.23 -4.26 -17.55
CA CYS A 460 9.09 -4.91 -16.25
C CYS A 460 9.90 -6.23 -16.17
N GLU A 461 10.01 -6.97 -17.28
CA GLU A 461 10.58 -8.33 -17.34
C GLU A 461 12.11 -8.39 -17.63
N GLY A 462 12.74 -7.28 -17.99
CA GLY A 462 14.19 -7.26 -18.24
C GLY A 462 14.63 -6.24 -19.28
N ASN A 463 15.94 -6.00 -19.40
CA ASN A 463 16.49 -4.96 -20.30
C ASN A 463 16.57 -5.44 -21.75
N TYR A 464 15.49 -6.07 -22.23
CA TYR A 464 15.37 -6.58 -23.58
C TYR A 464 13.94 -6.40 -24.12
N TYR A 465 13.82 -6.43 -25.44
CA TYR A 465 12.55 -6.46 -26.16
C TYR A 465 12.30 -7.84 -26.75
N THR A 466 11.04 -8.27 -26.80
CA THR A 466 10.58 -9.55 -27.34
C THR A 466 9.69 -9.34 -28.56
N GLU A 467 9.37 -10.42 -29.26
CA GLU A 467 8.40 -10.40 -30.37
C GLU A 467 7.05 -9.81 -29.94
N ASP A 468 6.58 -10.13 -28.74
CA ASP A 468 5.34 -9.57 -28.17
C ASP A 468 5.33 -8.03 -28.10
N ASP A 469 6.49 -7.38 -28.03
CA ASP A 469 6.57 -5.91 -28.07
C ASP A 469 6.31 -5.36 -29.46
N LEU A 470 6.83 -6.04 -30.49
CA LEU A 470 6.53 -5.71 -31.88
C LEU A 470 5.03 -5.91 -32.15
N ASP A 471 4.45 -6.99 -31.63
CA ASP A 471 3.01 -7.26 -31.74
C ASP A 471 2.16 -6.23 -30.99
N LEU A 472 2.57 -5.83 -29.77
CA LEU A 472 1.88 -4.75 -29.06
C LEU A 472 1.91 -3.45 -29.87
N ILE A 473 3.07 -3.04 -30.36
CA ILE A 473 3.21 -1.79 -31.14
C ILE A 473 2.37 -1.87 -32.42
N ALA A 474 2.40 -3.00 -33.13
CA ALA A 474 1.59 -3.20 -34.32
C ALA A 474 0.09 -3.15 -34.00
N ASP A 475 -0.39 -3.85 -32.97
CA ASP A 475 -1.81 -3.82 -32.60
C ASP A 475 -2.26 -2.40 -32.21
N LEU A 476 -1.43 -1.66 -31.46
CA LEU A 476 -1.71 -0.28 -31.09
C LEU A 476 -1.87 0.62 -32.31
N LEU A 477 -0.92 0.58 -33.25
CA LEU A 477 -0.94 1.41 -34.46
C LEU A 477 -2.06 1.03 -35.44
N LEU A 478 -2.31 -0.28 -35.60
CA LEU A 478 -3.20 -0.78 -36.64
C LEU A 478 -4.66 -0.81 -36.16
N ASN A 479 -4.90 -1.16 -34.90
CA ASN A 479 -6.23 -1.55 -34.44
C ASN A 479 -6.78 -0.72 -33.27
N ARG A 480 -5.94 -0.09 -32.44
CA ARG A 480 -6.40 0.50 -31.16
C ARG A 480 -6.38 2.02 -31.12
N LEU A 481 -5.33 2.65 -31.64
CA LEU A 481 -5.20 4.11 -31.67
C LEU A 481 -6.02 4.70 -32.83
N PRO A 482 -6.39 5.99 -32.79
CA PRO A 482 -7.17 6.62 -33.86
C PRO A 482 -6.34 6.87 -35.12
N GLU A 483 -6.97 6.85 -36.29
CA GLU A 483 -6.30 7.11 -37.58
C GLU A 483 -5.69 8.51 -37.66
N SER A 484 -6.30 9.47 -36.97
CA SER A 484 -5.87 10.86 -36.87
C SER A 484 -4.73 11.10 -35.87
N MET A 485 -4.14 10.04 -35.30
CA MET A 485 -3.01 10.20 -34.38
C MET A 485 -1.82 10.84 -35.09
N TRP A 486 -0.97 11.50 -34.30
CA TRP A 486 0.27 12.09 -34.81
C TRP A 486 1.46 11.17 -34.52
N PRO A 487 2.48 11.13 -35.40
CA PRO A 487 3.67 10.33 -35.15
C PRO A 487 4.47 10.93 -33.98
N CYS A 488 4.84 10.10 -33.00
CA CYS A 488 5.71 10.47 -31.89
C CYS A 488 7.19 10.16 -32.19
N SER A 489 8.09 10.87 -31.50
CA SER A 489 9.54 10.69 -31.62
C SER A 489 10.04 9.40 -30.97
N THR A 490 9.41 8.93 -29.89
CA THR A 490 9.82 7.71 -29.17
C THR A 490 9.88 6.49 -30.11
N LEU A 491 8.83 6.29 -30.92
CA LEU A 491 8.80 5.15 -31.82
C LEU A 491 9.82 5.29 -32.97
N ASN A 492 10.09 6.52 -33.41
CA ASN A 492 11.15 6.80 -34.39
C ASN A 492 12.53 6.36 -33.85
N TYR A 493 12.85 6.73 -32.61
CA TYR A 493 14.09 6.29 -31.95
C TYR A 493 14.16 4.77 -31.83
N PHE A 494 13.09 4.12 -31.41
CA PHE A 494 13.03 2.66 -31.31
C PHE A 494 13.34 1.98 -32.65
N LEU A 495 12.64 2.35 -33.73
CA LEU A 495 12.83 1.76 -35.06
C LEU A 495 14.26 1.92 -35.58
N ARG A 496 14.85 3.12 -35.39
CA ARG A 496 16.24 3.37 -35.75
C ARG A 496 17.22 2.54 -34.92
N HIS A 497 17.02 2.46 -33.60
CA HIS A 497 17.90 1.71 -32.70
C HIS A 497 17.86 0.19 -32.95
N VAL A 498 16.68 -0.37 -33.24
CA VAL A 498 16.52 -1.78 -33.59
C VAL A 498 17.22 -2.06 -34.92
N ALA A 499 16.97 -1.22 -35.93
CA ALA A 499 17.57 -1.36 -37.26
C ALA A 499 19.12 -1.42 -37.24
N VAL A 500 19.76 -0.50 -36.51
CA VAL A 500 21.23 -0.45 -36.34
C VAL A 500 21.78 -1.75 -35.75
N ARG A 501 21.02 -2.42 -34.88
CA ARG A 501 21.48 -3.58 -34.12
C ARG A 501 21.20 -4.88 -34.86
N MET A 502 20.04 -4.99 -35.53
CA MET A 502 19.61 -6.19 -36.24
C MET A 502 20.46 -6.48 -37.48
N GLY A 503 20.77 -5.47 -38.30
CA GLY A 503 21.54 -5.72 -39.54
C GLY A 503 23.04 -5.97 -39.33
N ARG A 504 23.57 -5.75 -38.12
CA ARG A 504 24.98 -6.01 -37.79
C ARG A 504 25.25 -7.42 -37.26
N GLU A 505 24.21 -8.28 -37.17
CA GLU A 505 24.27 -9.66 -36.64
C GLU A 505 25.08 -9.80 -35.34
N ARG A 506 25.09 -8.76 -34.51
CA ARG A 506 25.76 -8.83 -33.21
C ARG A 506 24.82 -9.57 -32.28
N GLU A 507 25.31 -10.58 -31.56
CA GLU A 507 24.60 -11.08 -30.38
C GLU A 507 24.28 -9.89 -29.48
N THR A 508 22.99 -9.61 -29.31
CA THR A 508 22.55 -8.55 -28.42
C THR A 508 21.69 -9.14 -27.33
N ASN A 509 22.07 -8.87 -26.09
CA ASN A 509 21.26 -9.21 -24.93
C ASN A 509 20.00 -8.31 -24.81
N TYR A 510 19.78 -7.38 -25.77
CA TYR A 510 18.73 -6.36 -25.75
C TYR A 510 17.52 -6.70 -26.63
N TYR A 511 17.62 -7.66 -27.54
CA TYR A 511 16.51 -8.06 -28.41
C TYR A 511 16.42 -9.58 -28.46
N ARG A 512 15.24 -10.12 -28.13
CA ARG A 512 14.87 -11.54 -28.18
C ARG A 512 13.86 -11.79 -29.30
N PHE A 513 14.15 -11.23 -30.47
CA PHE A 513 13.48 -11.51 -31.74
C PHE A 513 14.52 -11.45 -32.87
N THR A 514 14.26 -12.15 -33.96
CA THR A 514 15.14 -12.27 -35.12
C THR A 514 14.98 -11.08 -36.07
N ALA A 515 15.96 -10.88 -36.96
CA ALA A 515 15.84 -9.92 -38.04
C ALA A 515 14.64 -10.20 -38.97
N GLY A 516 14.29 -11.48 -39.15
CA GLY A 516 13.09 -11.89 -39.90
C GLY A 516 11.80 -11.46 -39.24
N GLN A 517 11.66 -11.66 -37.92
CA GLN A 517 10.50 -11.19 -37.15
C GLN A 517 10.38 -9.66 -37.18
N TYR A 518 11.51 -8.94 -37.07
CA TYR A 518 11.51 -7.48 -37.19
C TYR A 518 11.07 -7.02 -38.60
N GLN A 519 11.56 -7.67 -39.66
CA GLN A 519 11.15 -7.34 -41.03
C GLN A 519 9.66 -7.65 -41.27
N ALA A 520 9.15 -8.77 -40.76
CA ALA A 520 7.73 -9.12 -40.85
C ALA A 520 6.84 -8.08 -40.13
N PHE A 521 7.29 -7.58 -38.97
CA PHE A 521 6.63 -6.46 -38.29
C PHE A 521 6.59 -5.20 -39.16
N LEU A 522 7.71 -4.83 -39.80
CA LEU A 522 7.75 -3.67 -40.70
C LEU A 522 6.86 -3.86 -41.94
N ASP A 523 6.83 -5.05 -42.52
CA ASP A 523 5.98 -5.41 -43.66
C ASP A 523 4.50 -5.22 -43.30
N ARG A 524 4.09 -5.69 -42.12
CA ARG A 524 2.74 -5.51 -41.60
C ARG A 524 2.35 -4.04 -41.46
N LEU A 525 3.28 -3.19 -41.03
CA LEU A 525 3.05 -1.74 -40.95
C LEU A 525 2.96 -1.08 -42.33
N VAL A 526 3.84 -1.45 -43.28
CA VAL A 526 3.84 -0.93 -44.66
C VAL A 526 2.56 -1.29 -45.40
N ALA A 527 2.02 -2.49 -45.17
CA ALA A 527 0.77 -2.95 -45.77
C ALA A 527 -0.48 -2.21 -45.25
N SER A 528 -0.35 -1.38 -44.21
CA SER A 528 -1.48 -0.64 -43.65
C SER A 528 -1.95 0.49 -44.58
N ASP A 529 -3.27 0.72 -44.60
CA ASP A 529 -3.87 1.92 -45.19
C ASP A 529 -3.79 3.16 -44.30
N ARG A 530 -3.38 2.99 -43.04
CA ARG A 530 -3.26 4.07 -42.08
C ARG A 530 -1.96 4.85 -42.32
N PRO A 531 -2.00 6.15 -42.63
CA PRO A 531 -0.80 6.91 -43.00
C PRO A 531 0.33 6.84 -41.98
N VAL A 532 0.03 6.94 -40.67
CA VAL A 532 1.04 6.86 -39.60
C VAL A 532 1.71 5.48 -39.55
N ALA A 533 0.94 4.40 -39.61
CA ALA A 533 1.47 3.04 -39.54
C ALA A 533 2.37 2.76 -40.75
N ARG A 534 1.89 3.09 -41.96
CA ARG A 534 2.66 2.95 -43.20
C ARG A 534 3.95 3.76 -43.16
N SER A 535 3.88 5.01 -42.70
CA SER A 535 5.04 5.90 -42.57
C SER A 535 6.09 5.34 -41.61
N TYR A 536 5.67 4.75 -40.47
CA TYR A 536 6.59 4.06 -39.56
C TYR A 536 7.20 2.80 -40.16
N GLY A 537 6.41 1.98 -40.87
CA GLY A 537 6.90 0.78 -41.54
C GLY A 537 7.96 1.10 -42.59
N ARG A 538 7.70 2.09 -43.46
CA ARG A 538 8.65 2.54 -44.48
C ARG A 538 9.90 3.16 -43.86
N TYR A 539 9.74 3.98 -42.81
CA TYR A 539 10.87 4.55 -42.09
C TYR A 539 11.74 3.47 -41.43
N GLY A 540 11.14 2.47 -40.78
CA GLY A 540 11.88 1.35 -40.19
C GLY A 540 12.66 0.55 -41.24
N LYS A 541 12.08 0.33 -42.43
CA LYS A 541 12.78 -0.30 -43.56
C LYS A 541 13.93 0.56 -44.08
N LEU A 542 13.73 1.87 -44.21
CA LEU A 542 14.78 2.82 -44.58
C LEU A 542 15.95 2.73 -43.59
N CYS A 543 15.67 2.77 -42.28
CA CYS A 543 16.69 2.62 -41.25
C CYS A 543 17.40 1.26 -41.31
N TYR A 544 16.67 0.18 -41.57
CA TYR A 544 17.25 -1.16 -41.68
C TYR A 544 18.23 -1.25 -42.86
N ARG A 545 17.84 -0.75 -44.04
CA ARG A 545 18.72 -0.67 -45.22
C ARG A 545 19.93 0.21 -44.96
N ARG A 546 19.73 1.42 -44.43
CA ARG A 546 20.80 2.39 -44.19
C ARG A 546 21.79 1.93 -43.13
N TYR A 547 21.30 1.52 -41.97
CA TYR A 547 22.14 1.28 -40.79
C TYR A 547 22.46 -0.19 -40.57
N GLY A 548 21.52 -1.07 -40.91
CA GLY A 548 21.69 -2.50 -40.80
C GLY A 548 22.54 -3.04 -41.93
N ASN A 549 22.14 -2.77 -43.18
CA ASN A 549 22.85 -3.24 -44.37
C ASN A 549 23.96 -2.28 -44.83
N GLU A 550 24.14 -1.16 -44.13
CA GLU A 550 25.11 -0.10 -44.47
C GLU A 550 24.96 0.41 -45.92
N GLU A 551 23.73 0.39 -46.45
CA GLU A 551 23.43 0.80 -47.81
C GLU A 551 23.60 2.30 -47.98
N LEU A 552 24.32 2.70 -49.05
CA LEU A 552 24.45 4.08 -49.49
C LEU A 552 24.24 4.14 -51.01
N SER A 553 23.01 4.44 -51.42
CA SER A 553 22.59 4.37 -52.83
C SER A 553 21.64 5.53 -53.20
N PRO A 554 21.63 5.97 -54.47
CA PRO A 554 20.62 6.91 -54.98
C PRO A 554 19.18 6.43 -54.75
N GLU A 555 18.93 5.13 -54.84
CA GLU A 555 17.63 4.51 -54.60
C GLU A 555 17.17 4.69 -53.15
N LEU A 556 18.10 4.57 -52.19
CA LEU A 556 17.82 4.80 -50.77
C LEU A 556 17.50 6.28 -50.49
N LEU A 557 18.21 7.21 -51.14
CA LEU A 557 17.91 8.64 -51.05
C LEU A 557 16.52 8.95 -51.64
N GLN A 558 16.17 8.36 -52.79
CA GLN A 558 14.86 8.52 -53.41
C GLN A 558 13.74 8.01 -52.50
N GLU A 559 13.92 6.85 -51.86
CA GLU A 559 12.96 6.31 -50.89
C GLU A 559 12.81 7.24 -49.68
N ALA A 560 13.90 7.77 -49.13
CA ALA A 560 13.85 8.72 -48.01
C ALA A 560 13.06 9.99 -48.38
N GLN A 561 13.27 10.53 -49.59
CA GLN A 561 12.52 11.67 -50.12
C GLN A 561 11.03 11.34 -50.32
N ALA A 562 10.72 10.14 -50.80
CA ALA A 562 9.33 9.69 -50.99
C ALA A 562 8.58 9.57 -49.65
N ILE A 563 9.23 9.06 -48.60
CA ILE A 563 8.65 8.98 -47.25
C ILE A 563 8.34 10.39 -46.72
N VAL A 564 9.26 11.34 -46.88
CA VAL A 564 9.02 12.74 -46.47
C VAL A 564 7.83 13.34 -47.21
N ALA A 565 7.75 13.16 -48.53
CA ALA A 565 6.64 13.68 -49.33
C ALA A 565 5.29 13.07 -48.93
N GLU A 566 5.24 11.76 -48.67
CA GLU A 566 4.03 11.08 -48.19
C GLU A 566 3.61 11.57 -46.80
N ALA A 567 4.57 11.72 -45.88
CA ALA A 567 4.34 12.26 -44.54
C ALA A 567 3.82 13.71 -44.56
N GLN A 568 4.34 14.54 -45.47
CA GLN A 568 3.84 15.91 -45.69
C GLN A 568 2.42 15.90 -46.25
N LYS A 569 2.13 15.04 -47.22
CA LYS A 569 0.77 14.87 -47.77
C LYS A 569 -0.23 14.39 -46.71
N ALA A 570 0.22 13.57 -45.76
CA ALA A 570 -0.56 13.13 -44.61
C ALA A 570 -0.72 14.22 -43.51
N GLY A 571 -0.09 15.40 -43.69
CA GLY A 571 -0.25 16.54 -42.79
C GLY A 571 0.68 16.54 -41.58
N PHE A 572 1.72 15.68 -41.52
CA PHE A 572 2.60 15.57 -40.36
C PHE A 572 3.58 16.75 -40.18
N ASP A 573 3.56 17.73 -41.09
CA ASP A 573 4.46 18.89 -41.10
C ASP A 573 3.91 20.13 -40.38
N VAL A 574 2.66 20.08 -39.91
CA VAL A 574 2.06 21.22 -39.17
C VAL A 574 2.68 21.27 -37.77
N PRO A 575 3.26 22.40 -37.33
CA PRO A 575 3.86 22.50 -36.01
C PRO A 575 2.79 22.35 -34.91
N ARG A 576 2.81 21.23 -34.20
CA ARG A 576 2.16 21.07 -32.90
C ARG A 576 3.23 21.04 -31.81
N GLU A 577 3.00 21.74 -30.70
CA GLU A 577 3.85 21.64 -29.52
C GLU A 577 4.02 20.17 -29.12
N GLY A 578 5.26 19.69 -29.00
CA GLY A 578 5.60 18.30 -28.65
C GLY A 578 5.88 17.34 -29.82
N TYR A 579 5.59 17.69 -31.09
CA TYR A 579 5.64 16.74 -32.22
C TYR A 579 6.73 16.99 -33.28
N ARG A 580 7.62 17.96 -33.07
CA ARG A 580 8.64 18.35 -34.07
C ARG A 580 9.63 17.24 -34.45
N GLY A 581 9.89 16.29 -33.55
CA GLY A 581 10.98 15.32 -33.72
C GLY A 581 10.82 14.32 -34.88
N TYR A 582 9.60 13.94 -35.29
CA TYR A 582 9.45 12.91 -36.33
C TYR A 582 9.91 13.39 -37.71
N MET A 583 9.36 14.52 -38.17
CA MET A 583 9.69 15.10 -39.47
C MET A 583 11.12 15.63 -39.51
N GLU A 584 11.63 16.19 -38.41
CA GLU A 584 13.02 16.62 -38.29
C GLU A 584 13.99 15.44 -38.46
N ASN A 585 13.71 14.29 -37.84
CA ASN A 585 14.52 13.09 -38.01
C ASN A 585 14.49 12.61 -39.47
N LEU A 586 13.33 12.49 -40.09
CA LEU A 586 13.22 12.08 -41.51
C LEU A 586 13.99 13.01 -42.46
N ARG A 587 13.87 14.33 -42.27
CA ARG A 587 14.61 15.33 -43.05
C ARG A 587 16.12 15.22 -42.85
N SER A 588 16.54 14.94 -41.62
CA SER A 588 17.95 14.72 -41.29
C SER A 588 18.50 13.49 -42.00
N GLU A 589 17.71 12.42 -42.16
CA GLU A 589 18.10 11.24 -42.95
C GLU A 589 18.31 11.60 -44.43
N VAL A 590 17.38 12.35 -45.04
CA VAL A 590 17.50 12.82 -46.43
C VAL A 590 18.72 13.71 -46.62
N GLN A 591 18.91 14.69 -45.73
CA GLN A 591 20.03 15.62 -45.79
C GLN A 591 21.37 14.87 -45.70
N TRP A 592 21.48 13.92 -44.77
CA TRP A 592 22.68 13.12 -44.62
C TRP A 592 22.97 12.26 -45.85
N LEU A 593 21.97 11.56 -46.38
CA LEU A 593 22.14 10.72 -47.58
C LEU A 593 22.55 11.55 -48.80
N ALA A 594 21.92 12.71 -49.00
CA ALA A 594 22.27 13.62 -50.08
C ALA A 594 23.72 14.13 -49.96
N GLN A 595 24.17 14.46 -48.74
CA GLN A 595 25.55 14.89 -48.49
C GLN A 595 26.55 13.74 -48.70
N ALA A 596 26.22 12.53 -48.27
CA ALA A 596 27.10 11.37 -48.40
C ALA A 596 27.24 10.89 -49.85
N LEU A 597 26.19 11.05 -50.67
CA LEU A 597 26.18 10.72 -52.10
C LEU A 597 26.68 11.86 -53.00
N ALA A 598 26.82 13.07 -52.46
CA ALA A 598 27.35 14.20 -53.22
C ALA A 598 28.78 13.88 -53.72
N PRO A 599 29.11 14.22 -54.97
CA PRO A 599 30.46 14.02 -55.47
C PRO A 599 31.46 14.73 -54.57
N LYS A 600 32.42 13.99 -54.01
CA LYS A 600 33.50 14.58 -53.23
C LYS A 600 34.24 15.56 -54.15
N ALA A 601 34.28 16.84 -53.78
CA ALA A 601 35.13 17.81 -54.47
C ALA A 601 36.55 17.23 -54.55
N PRO A 602 37.25 17.34 -55.70
CA PRO A 602 38.61 16.84 -55.80
C PRO A 602 39.43 17.44 -54.64
N ALA A 603 40.15 16.56 -53.93
CA ALA A 603 41.04 17.01 -52.88
C ALA A 603 41.91 18.14 -53.44
N LYS A 604 41.88 19.32 -52.82
CA LYS A 604 42.85 20.36 -53.15
C LYS A 604 44.23 19.74 -52.94
N VAL A 605 44.91 19.48 -54.05
CA VAL A 605 46.35 19.19 -54.04
C VAL A 605 46.99 20.35 -53.26
N PRO A 606 47.77 20.10 -52.19
CA PRO A 606 48.46 21.18 -51.51
C PRO A 606 49.36 21.86 -52.54
N THR A 607 49.09 23.13 -52.84
CA THR A 607 50.07 23.98 -53.51
C THR A 607 51.35 23.93 -52.67
N PRO A 608 52.55 23.71 -53.25
CA PRO A 608 53.78 23.72 -52.49
C PRO A 608 53.87 25.02 -51.69
N LEU A 609 54.10 24.92 -50.38
CA LEU A 609 54.39 26.08 -49.55
C LEU A 609 55.63 26.79 -50.10
N ASP A 610 55.45 28.01 -50.55
CA ASP A 610 56.53 28.94 -50.87
C ASP A 610 57.17 29.42 -49.56
N TRP A 611 58.39 28.95 -49.29
CA TRP A 611 59.16 29.29 -48.09
C TRP A 611 59.85 30.66 -48.17
N SER A 612 59.58 31.48 -49.19
CA SER A 612 60.32 32.74 -49.42
C SER A 612 59.83 33.97 -48.62
N ALA A 613 58.73 33.89 -47.87
CA ALA A 613 58.20 35.04 -47.15
C ALA A 613 58.14 34.81 -45.62
N SER A 614 59.30 34.87 -44.97
CA SER A 614 59.40 35.05 -43.51
C SER A 614 59.79 36.49 -43.16
N PRO A 615 58.99 37.26 -42.40
CA PRO A 615 59.50 38.37 -41.62
C PRO A 615 60.12 37.84 -40.32
N ARG A 616 61.32 38.34 -40.07
CA ARG A 616 62.24 38.04 -38.99
C ARG A 616 61.96 38.91 -37.75
N ILE A 617 62.34 38.36 -36.58
CA ILE A 617 62.81 39.04 -35.33
C ILE A 617 61.66 39.55 -34.42
N THR A 618 61.64 39.33 -33.09
CA THR A 618 62.70 39.59 -32.07
C THR A 618 62.65 38.67 -30.84
N ALA A 619 63.79 38.64 -30.13
CA ALA A 619 64.23 37.67 -29.12
C ALA A 619 63.79 37.94 -27.65
N CYS A 620 63.70 36.84 -26.89
CA CYS A 620 64.15 36.52 -25.51
C CYS A 620 64.56 37.63 -24.50
N PRO A 621 64.43 37.41 -23.17
CA PRO A 621 65.50 36.66 -22.46
C PRO A 621 65.17 35.80 -21.21
N LEU A 622 66.01 34.76 -21.00
CA LEU A 622 66.64 34.20 -19.76
C LEU A 622 65.73 33.65 -18.61
N ALA A 623 66.09 32.68 -17.74
CA ALA A 623 67.01 31.53 -17.62
C ALA A 623 66.90 30.98 -16.16
N ALA A 624 67.37 29.74 -15.94
CA ALA A 624 67.75 29.06 -14.66
C ALA A 624 66.64 28.28 -13.88
N ALA A 625 66.82 27.04 -13.36
CA ALA A 625 67.94 26.07 -13.36
C ALA A 625 67.51 24.67 -12.82
N SER A 626 68.18 23.61 -13.33
CA SER A 626 68.64 22.30 -12.75
C SER A 626 67.69 21.41 -11.90
N ALA A 627 67.35 20.17 -12.30
CA ALA A 627 68.09 18.87 -12.30
C ALA A 627 68.19 18.20 -10.89
N SER A 628 67.83 16.91 -10.66
CA SER A 628 68.54 15.72 -11.17
C SER A 628 68.11 14.35 -10.55
N TRP A 629 68.33 13.24 -11.31
CA TRP A 629 68.49 11.77 -10.98
C TRP A 629 67.27 10.92 -10.50
N ARG A 630 67.08 9.60 -10.75
CA ARG A 630 67.81 8.49 -11.45
C ARG A 630 66.85 7.28 -11.71
N THR A 631 66.95 6.71 -12.92
CA THR A 631 66.88 5.29 -13.37
C THR A 631 66.33 4.11 -12.53
N GLY A 632 65.55 3.21 -13.17
CA GLY A 632 65.91 1.77 -13.25
C GLY A 632 64.84 0.66 -13.06
N LEU A 633 64.64 -0.13 -14.13
CA LEU A 633 64.34 -1.59 -14.19
C LEU A 633 62.91 -2.16 -14.01
N ALA A 634 62.52 -3.03 -14.96
CA ALA A 634 61.50 -4.09 -14.90
C ALA A 634 62.24 -5.47 -14.92
N PRO A 635 61.62 -6.69 -14.93
CA PRO A 635 60.25 -7.18 -14.66
C PRO A 635 60.19 -8.41 -13.70
N GLY A 636 59.00 -8.94 -13.34
CA GLY A 636 58.90 -10.25 -12.65
C GLY A 636 57.50 -10.64 -12.16
N ALA A 637 57.02 -11.81 -12.59
CA ALA A 637 55.69 -12.38 -12.34
C ALA A 637 55.47 -12.87 -10.89
N CYS A 638 54.22 -12.83 -10.41
CA CYS A 638 53.58 -13.92 -9.67
C CYS A 638 52.07 -13.65 -9.45
N TRP A 639 51.31 -14.73 -9.46
CA TRP A 639 49.86 -14.84 -9.37
C TRP A 639 49.25 -14.38 -8.02
N ARG A 640 48.05 -13.75 -8.11
CA ARG A 640 46.83 -13.69 -7.25
C ARG A 640 46.88 -14.11 -5.75
N PRO A 641 46.07 -13.50 -4.84
CA PRO A 641 44.59 -13.49 -5.00
C PRO A 641 43.76 -12.31 -4.44
N ASP A 642 42.56 -12.23 -5.04
CA ASP A 642 41.23 -11.89 -4.53
C ASP A 642 40.75 -10.47 -4.11
N ARG A 643 39.48 -10.29 -4.49
CA ARG A 643 38.45 -9.26 -4.32
C ARG A 643 38.61 -8.25 -3.17
N SER A 644 38.49 -6.97 -3.52
CA SER A 644 37.44 -6.09 -2.97
C SER A 644 37.42 -4.71 -3.64
N ALA A 645 36.19 -4.22 -3.85
CA ALA A 645 35.78 -2.83 -3.94
C ALA A 645 36.57 -1.85 -4.83
N THR A 646 35.97 -1.45 -5.95
CA THR A 646 36.10 -0.06 -6.40
C THR A 646 34.78 0.44 -6.97
N ARG A 647 34.20 1.42 -6.26
CA ARG A 647 33.17 2.32 -6.77
C ARG A 647 33.70 2.96 -8.06
N ILE A 648 32.93 2.88 -9.14
CA ILE A 648 33.10 3.77 -10.28
C ILE A 648 31.85 4.63 -10.36
N ALA A 649 32.04 5.91 -10.07
CA ALA A 649 31.15 6.97 -10.47
C ALA A 649 31.11 7.03 -12.00
N ALA A 650 29.92 6.95 -12.59
CA ALA A 650 29.69 7.34 -13.97
C ALA A 650 28.44 8.22 -13.99
N GLY A 651 28.67 9.53 -14.07
CA GLY A 651 27.62 10.50 -14.35
C GLY A 651 27.10 10.32 -15.78
N SER A 652 25.83 10.67 -15.98
CA SER A 652 25.34 11.06 -17.30
C SER A 652 24.37 12.23 -17.15
N GLN A 653 24.52 13.16 -18.07
CA GLN A 653 23.97 14.49 -18.11
C GLN A 653 22.44 14.45 -18.29
N LEU A 654 21.71 15.07 -17.37
CA LEU A 654 20.33 15.47 -17.61
C LEU A 654 20.33 16.82 -18.34
N SER A 655 19.62 16.84 -19.45
CA SER A 655 19.35 18.01 -20.29
C SER A 655 18.68 19.13 -19.48
N ASN A 656 19.34 20.28 -19.43
CA ASN A 656 18.74 21.53 -18.98
C ASN A 656 17.61 21.93 -19.93
N SER A 657 16.37 21.95 -19.43
CA SER A 657 15.32 22.80 -19.97
C SER A 657 15.14 24.01 -19.05
N THR A 658 15.05 25.17 -19.68
CA THR A 658 15.03 26.51 -19.08
C THR A 658 13.82 26.73 -18.18
N ALA A 659 14.04 26.91 -16.88
CA ALA A 659 13.09 27.53 -15.97
C ALA A 659 13.74 28.77 -15.33
N SER A 660 13.14 29.93 -15.59
CA SER A 660 13.47 31.23 -15.01
C SER A 660 13.35 31.20 -13.48
N LYS A 661 14.43 31.54 -12.77
CA LYS A 661 14.43 31.74 -11.31
C LYS A 661 13.69 33.05 -10.95
N PRO A 662 12.84 33.08 -9.92
CA PRO A 662 12.44 34.34 -9.30
C PRO A 662 13.59 34.88 -8.44
N ARG A 663 13.93 36.15 -8.62
CA ARG A 663 14.82 36.90 -7.72
C ARG A 663 14.02 37.28 -6.48
N TRP A 664 14.41 36.76 -5.33
CA TRP A 664 14.06 37.34 -4.03
C TRP A 664 15.13 38.35 -3.64
N ARG A 665 14.71 39.60 -3.43
CA ARG A 665 15.24 40.48 -2.39
C ARG A 665 14.16 40.60 -1.33
#